data_AF-A0A1Q5UM42-F1
#
_entry.id   AF-A0A1Q5UM42-F1
#
_cell.length_a   1.000
_cell.length_b   1.000
_cell.length_c   1.000
_cell.angle_alpha   90.00
_cell.angle_beta   90.00
_cell.angle_gamma   90.00
#
_symmetry.space_group_name_H-M   'P 1'
#
loop_
_entity.id
_entity.type
_entity.pdbx_description
1 polymer ?
#
loop_
_entity_poly.entity_id
_entity_poly.type
_entity_poly.pdbx_seq_one_letter_code
_entity_poly.pdbx_strand_id
1 'polypeptide(L)'
;MTRSTRSGPGASNTRRQEYQSVDNHTSDEELPSWVLKDDGNRITNRGVGGAMHEAYLDDLSSGDESSTQDDANLKLLPLDKDAQTQKRRKQVQFTPEPSSASAASPIPGDESGEPRNVSKAIEHMLDSERDILSETFNEDLNHSTSRLMFSDDDSDDYGIPTHKGAGATRHKDQKPSWKSGITGIKSLLHITAWWHVFPLVAVGLLVMWLAMKGLPWVLGGKPVKEYSPVSWYPTPLGGTNAAWRESYAKAHDLVDRMGLVEKVNITTGTGWQMGLCVGNTGPAESVQFPSLCLQDGPLGLRFADNITAFPAGITTGATWNRELMRQRGFALGKEARAKGVNVILGPAMGPLGMLPAGGRNWEGFGSDPVLQGVAAAETIRGIQRNGVMATAKHFLMNEQEHYRQPHEWGNENAISSNIDDRALHEVFVWPFAESVRADVASVMCSYQKVNNSYACENSKLLNGILKDELGFQGFVQSDWLAQRSGVGSALSGLDMSMPGDGALWADGDSFWGMRLTQAALNTSVPMERINDMVTRIVAAWYHFRQDSWDLPPPLGKGGPNFSSWTNERMGGLHPGSGDDETHEVVNQFVNAQATGTKALPHSLIARRVAAEGTILLKNVNNTLPLSRAATGPKGAYRVGIYGEDAGPGDGPNVCADRGCNQGTLGSGWGSGAVEFPYLISPWEALRLAWHSETSDVRGFLGNDVALKNLVDQDLCLVFVNSDGGEGFIHDDDIWGDRNDLELQHSGAKLIERVATHCGGGQGKTVVVVHSIGPVVMESWIDLPGVHAVLYANLPGQESGNALADVLFGDVDASGRLPYTIGRSLEDYGPGARVLYETRDRQPEMTFDNGLYIDYRYFDKNNINPRFEFGFGLSYTSFNISSLEIQPLQEKSRLPAERPKNEIDPPQYDTKPPTESSTRFPSSINALSKYIYPYTRDRAGTKPGSYPYPEGYKQRQHPSDAGGGPGGNPSLYDEMLSVSVQVSNTGSRPGKEVVQIYLSFPERVAEHRGLGQSRENIEFPDRVLRNFTKVSLEPGESTTVQMTLSRKDLSYWSVRAQNWVMPVEGTFRIWAGRSSRDLPLVAEF
;
A
#
# COMPACT_ATOMS: atom_id res chain seq x y z
N MET A 1 -18.03 59.94 -25.43
CA MET A 1 -18.34 61.36 -25.11
C MET A 1 -17.96 61.65 -23.65
N THR A 2 -17.73 62.92 -23.32
CA THR A 2 -17.65 63.57 -21.97
C THR A 2 -18.05 62.76 -20.72
N ARG A 3 -17.27 62.73 -19.61
CA ARG A 3 -17.15 63.74 -18.51
C ARG A 3 -18.47 63.96 -17.71
N SER A 4 -18.53 64.18 -16.37
CA SER A 4 -17.52 64.20 -15.27
C SER A 4 -18.18 64.36 -13.87
N THR A 5 -17.51 63.91 -12.79
CA THR A 5 -17.50 64.42 -11.37
C THR A 5 -18.77 64.63 -10.50
N ARG A 6 -18.79 63.90 -9.36
CA ARG A 6 -19.08 64.28 -7.93
C ARG A 6 -20.10 65.40 -7.58
N SER A 7 -21.07 65.05 -6.71
CA SER A 7 -21.29 65.66 -5.37
C SER A 7 -22.31 64.86 -4.51
N GLY A 8 -22.33 65.05 -3.18
CA GLY A 8 -23.36 64.56 -2.24
C GLY A 8 -24.20 65.73 -1.66
N PRO A 9 -24.84 65.66 -0.46
CA PRO A 9 -24.67 64.65 0.62
C PRO A 9 -25.95 64.19 1.38
N GLY A 10 -25.77 63.28 2.35
CA GLY A 10 -26.43 63.32 3.69
C GLY A 10 -27.78 62.59 3.86
N ALA A 11 -27.97 61.69 4.83
CA ALA A 11 -27.08 61.09 5.85
C ALA A 11 -27.46 59.57 6.02
N SER A 12 -27.63 58.85 7.15
CA SER A 12 -27.49 58.98 8.64
C SER A 12 -27.84 57.59 9.25
N ASN A 13 -27.53 57.13 10.48
CA ASN A 13 -26.58 57.47 11.57
C ASN A 13 -26.68 56.34 12.64
N THR A 14 -25.74 55.97 13.52
CA THR A 14 -24.26 56.05 13.60
C THR A 14 -23.76 55.28 14.85
N ARG A 15 -22.62 54.57 14.76
CA ARG A 15 -21.65 54.22 15.86
C ARG A 15 -22.06 53.11 16.87
N ARG A 16 -21.24 52.07 17.14
CA ARG A 16 -19.91 51.94 17.84
C ARG A 16 -20.05 51.95 19.38
N GLN A 17 -19.21 51.29 20.22
CA GLN A 17 -17.86 50.73 20.00
C GLN A 17 -17.53 49.47 20.88
N GLU A 18 -16.25 49.18 21.14
CA GLU A 18 -15.64 47.94 21.68
C GLU A 18 -15.42 47.91 23.21
N TYR A 19 -14.75 46.84 23.70
CA TYR A 19 -14.00 46.63 24.97
C TYR A 19 -14.57 45.71 26.09
N GLN A 20 -13.70 45.40 27.07
CA GLN A 20 -13.58 44.10 27.75
C GLN A 20 -14.14 44.01 29.20
N SER A 21 -14.49 42.78 29.61
CA SER A 21 -14.16 42.11 30.90
C SER A 21 -14.80 42.51 32.24
N VAL A 22 -14.74 41.54 33.17
CA VAL A 22 -14.86 41.57 34.65
C VAL A 22 -16.26 41.36 35.28
N ASP A 23 -16.46 40.11 35.70
CA ASP A 23 -17.02 39.57 36.96
C ASP A 23 -18.46 39.81 37.49
N ASN A 24 -19.02 38.66 37.89
CA ASN A 24 -19.67 38.32 39.17
C ASN A 24 -21.18 38.43 39.40
N HIS A 25 -21.66 37.42 40.16
CA HIS A 25 -22.87 37.39 41.01
C HIS A 25 -24.27 37.55 40.34
N THR A 26 -25.34 36.81 40.69
CA THR A 26 -25.59 35.47 41.30
C THR A 26 -27.11 35.19 41.16
N SER A 27 -27.65 34.12 41.77
CA SER A 27 -29.07 33.70 41.83
C SER A 27 -29.68 33.21 40.50
N ASP A 28 -30.26 32.01 40.39
CA ASP A 28 -31.27 31.30 41.22
C ASP A 28 -32.69 31.89 41.04
N GLU A 29 -33.77 31.12 40.83
CA GLU A 29 -33.90 29.68 40.53
C GLU A 29 -34.79 29.46 39.26
N GLU A 30 -35.67 28.48 39.00
CA GLU A 30 -36.42 27.47 39.78
C GLU A 30 -36.53 26.11 39.02
N LEU A 31 -36.37 25.02 39.76
CA LEU A 31 -37.28 23.86 39.94
C LEU A 31 -38.08 23.22 38.74
N PRO A 32 -38.53 21.95 38.87
CA PRO A 32 -38.00 20.85 39.67
C PRO A 32 -37.88 19.49 38.94
N SER A 33 -37.12 18.59 39.57
CA SER A 33 -36.99 17.17 39.23
C SER A 33 -38.15 16.30 39.74
N TRP A 34 -38.18 15.05 39.27
CA TRP A 34 -38.63 13.88 40.04
C TRP A 34 -37.65 12.70 39.86
N VAL A 35 -37.55 11.85 40.88
CA VAL A 35 -36.39 10.98 41.19
C VAL A 35 -36.88 9.67 41.83
N LEU A 36 -35.94 8.79 42.27
CA LEU A 36 -36.06 7.58 43.12
C LEU A 36 -36.07 6.23 42.34
N LYS A 37 -35.36 5.16 42.75
CA LYS A 37 -34.47 5.00 43.92
C LYS A 37 -33.46 3.81 43.85
N ASP A 38 -32.31 4.01 44.54
CA ASP A 38 -31.63 3.18 45.58
C ASP A 38 -31.55 1.64 45.46
N ASP A 39 -30.49 0.96 45.94
CA ASP A 39 -29.90 1.09 47.29
C ASP A 39 -28.41 0.67 47.42
N GLY A 40 -27.70 1.12 48.49
CA GLY A 40 -26.88 0.13 49.24
C GLY A 40 -25.40 0.31 49.71
N ASN A 41 -24.89 1.49 50.12
CA ASN A 41 -23.76 1.66 51.10
C ASN A 41 -22.30 1.19 50.76
N ARG A 42 -21.18 1.64 51.40
CA ARG A 42 -20.66 2.90 52.04
C ARG A 42 -19.27 2.61 52.72
N ILE A 43 -18.34 3.53 53.03
CA ILE A 43 -18.19 4.99 52.80
C ILE A 43 -16.98 5.25 51.83
N THR A 44 -15.71 5.57 52.16
CA THR A 44 -14.97 5.97 53.39
C THR A 44 -13.61 6.66 53.02
N ASN A 45 -12.95 7.50 53.85
CA ASN A 45 -13.20 8.96 53.91
C ASN A 45 -11.93 9.80 54.28
N ARG A 46 -11.71 10.95 53.63
CA ARG A 46 -10.71 12.05 53.90
C ARG A 46 -9.20 11.71 53.77
N GLY A 47 -8.31 12.66 53.38
CA GLY A 47 -8.56 13.99 52.80
C GLY A 47 -7.39 15.01 52.84
N VAL A 48 -7.34 15.87 51.82
CA VAL A 48 -6.91 17.29 51.81
C VAL A 48 -5.46 17.67 52.19
N GLY A 49 -4.70 18.16 51.19
CA GLY A 49 -4.35 19.59 51.16
C GLY A 49 -2.86 20.00 51.13
N GLY A 50 -2.61 21.14 50.46
CA GLY A 50 -1.46 22.02 50.74
C GLY A 50 -0.34 22.02 49.68
N ALA A 51 -0.20 23.15 48.98
CA ALA A 51 1.01 23.50 48.22
C ALA A 51 1.42 24.93 48.59
N MET A 52 2.73 25.23 48.71
CA MET A 52 3.34 26.52 48.34
C MET A 52 4.86 26.60 48.56
N HIS A 53 5.57 26.96 47.48
CA HIS A 53 6.64 27.99 47.37
C HIS A 53 8.05 27.85 48.00
N GLU A 54 8.96 28.61 47.36
CA GLU A 54 10.30 29.10 47.74
C GLU A 54 11.40 28.05 48.06
N ALA A 55 12.50 27.83 47.32
CA ALA A 55 13.36 28.58 46.38
C ALA A 55 14.72 29.07 46.98
N TYR A 56 15.78 28.89 46.17
CA TYR A 56 17.13 29.52 46.20
C TYR A 56 18.26 29.02 47.14
N LEU A 57 19.48 29.07 46.56
CA LEU A 57 20.85 29.14 47.11
C LEU A 57 21.60 27.85 47.57
N ASP A 58 22.38 27.31 46.62
CA ASP A 58 23.86 27.34 46.58
C ASP A 58 24.72 26.89 47.80
N ASP A 59 25.25 25.66 47.66
CA ASP A 59 26.69 25.35 47.46
C ASP A 59 27.71 25.14 48.63
N LEU A 60 28.59 24.14 48.38
CA LEU A 60 29.92 23.80 48.94
C LEU A 60 30.22 23.46 50.44
N SER A 61 30.85 22.28 50.60
CA SER A 61 31.97 21.92 51.52
C SER A 61 31.69 21.61 53.02
N SER A 62 32.48 20.80 53.76
CA SER A 62 33.37 19.65 53.45
C SER A 62 33.96 19.01 54.75
N GLY A 63 34.29 17.70 54.74
CA GLY A 63 34.97 16.98 55.85
C GLY A 63 34.01 16.45 56.93
N ASP A 64 34.27 15.36 57.66
CA ASP A 64 35.36 14.35 57.70
C ASP A 64 34.73 12.98 58.15
N GLU A 65 35.36 11.81 58.35
CA GLU A 65 36.74 11.47 58.77
C GLU A 65 37.11 9.97 58.53
N SER A 66 38.42 9.66 58.49
CA SER A 66 39.11 8.45 59.03
C SER A 66 39.36 7.14 58.22
N SER A 67 40.65 6.71 58.27
CA SER A 67 41.19 5.31 58.30
C SER A 67 41.18 4.41 57.04
N THR A 68 42.18 3.54 56.73
CA THR A 68 43.67 3.61 56.83
C THR A 68 44.32 2.54 55.91
N GLN A 69 45.61 2.72 55.58
CA GLN A 69 46.54 1.79 54.88
C GLN A 69 46.75 0.42 55.60
N ASP A 70 47.39 -0.65 55.06
CA ASP A 70 48.57 -0.75 54.15
C ASP A 70 48.71 -2.15 53.44
N ASP A 71 49.79 -2.38 52.68
CA ASP A 71 50.14 -3.60 51.91
C ASP A 71 50.38 -4.92 52.70
N ALA A 72 50.13 -6.08 52.06
CA ALA A 72 50.72 -7.39 52.44
C ALA A 72 50.77 -8.41 51.27
N ASN A 73 51.67 -9.41 51.35
CA ASN A 73 52.04 -10.34 50.25
C ASN A 73 52.22 -11.80 50.76
N LEU A 74 52.29 -12.79 49.85
CA LEU A 74 52.43 -14.26 50.08
C LEU A 74 51.21 -14.96 50.75
N LYS A 75 50.67 -16.10 50.25
CA LYS A 75 51.17 -17.47 49.96
C LYS A 75 51.33 -18.40 51.18
N LEU A 76 50.61 -19.53 51.14
CA LEU A 76 50.96 -20.94 51.47
C LEU A 76 49.62 -21.75 51.36
N LEU A 77 49.39 -22.76 50.52
CA LEU A 77 49.99 -24.12 50.38
C LEU A 77 49.92 -24.95 51.68
N PRO A 78 49.67 -26.29 51.66
CA PRO A 78 50.12 -27.23 50.59
C PRO A 78 49.25 -28.51 50.27
N LEU A 79 49.52 -29.15 49.10
CA LEU A 79 49.47 -30.63 48.81
C LEU A 79 48.10 -31.39 49.03
N ASP A 80 47.80 -32.65 48.65
CA ASP A 80 48.34 -33.78 47.83
C ASP A 80 47.17 -34.82 47.58
N LYS A 81 47.17 -35.87 46.73
CA LYS A 81 47.99 -36.38 45.59
C LYS A 81 47.24 -37.49 44.80
N ASP A 82 47.57 -37.69 43.51
CA ASP A 82 47.38 -38.91 42.66
C ASP A 82 45.93 -39.48 42.50
N ALA A 83 45.58 -40.49 41.67
CA ALA A 83 46.30 -41.42 40.78
C ALA A 83 45.37 -41.99 39.66
N GLN A 84 45.77 -42.65 38.55
CA GLN A 84 46.94 -42.54 37.65
C GLN A 84 46.71 -43.28 36.30
N THR A 85 46.85 -42.57 35.17
CA THR A 85 47.63 -42.98 33.96
C THR A 85 47.37 -44.30 33.19
N GLN A 86 47.09 -44.18 31.86
CA GLN A 86 47.74 -44.93 30.74
C GLN A 86 47.57 -44.08 29.44
N LYS A 87 48.60 -43.62 28.69
CA LYS A 87 49.63 -44.29 27.85
C LYS A 87 49.02 -44.93 26.56
N ARG A 88 49.56 -44.73 25.33
CA ARG A 88 50.81 -44.05 24.89
C ARG A 88 50.87 -43.84 23.34
N ARG A 89 51.29 -42.64 22.88
CA ARG A 89 52.09 -42.34 21.64
C ARG A 89 51.45 -42.67 20.24
N LYS A 90 51.85 -42.07 19.11
CA LYS A 90 53.00 -41.17 18.78
C LYS A 90 52.74 -40.32 17.50
N GLN A 91 53.04 -39.01 17.53
CA GLN A 91 53.53 -38.10 16.44
C GLN A 91 52.73 -38.03 15.09
N VAL A 92 52.65 -36.92 14.35
CA VAL A 92 53.71 -35.97 13.93
C VAL A 92 53.21 -34.50 13.84
N GLN A 93 53.90 -33.62 14.59
CA GLN A 93 54.34 -32.25 14.22
C GLN A 93 53.38 -31.23 13.56
N PHE A 94 52.95 -30.24 14.35
CA PHE A 94 52.79 -28.84 13.92
C PHE A 94 53.23 -27.92 15.08
N THR A 95 54.05 -26.90 14.78
CA THR A 95 54.64 -25.95 15.76
C THR A 95 55.22 -24.72 15.03
N PRO A 96 55.24 -23.54 15.65
CA PRO A 96 54.20 -22.94 16.50
C PRO A 96 53.96 -21.46 16.11
N GLU A 97 53.08 -20.77 16.84
CA GLU A 97 53.36 -19.53 17.61
C GLU A 97 52.00 -18.85 17.97
N PRO A 98 51.88 -18.10 19.09
CA PRO A 98 50.57 -17.88 19.70
C PRO A 98 50.08 -16.41 19.74
N SER A 99 48.77 -16.25 19.87
CA SER A 99 48.15 -15.06 20.50
C SER A 99 48.72 -14.85 21.92
N SER A 100 48.88 -13.62 22.42
CA SER A 100 47.78 -12.65 22.53
C SER A 100 48.23 -11.20 22.80
N ALA A 101 47.39 -10.26 22.35
CA ALA A 101 47.13 -8.93 22.91
C ALA A 101 48.31 -7.99 23.25
N SER A 102 48.43 -6.92 22.47
CA SER A 102 49.05 -5.66 22.91
C SER A 102 48.22 -4.46 22.43
N ALA A 103 48.19 -3.42 23.27
CA ALA A 103 47.55 -2.10 23.11
C ALA A 103 47.13 -1.63 21.70
N ALA A 104 45.95 -1.02 21.64
CA ALA A 104 45.62 -0.11 20.55
C ALA A 104 46.65 1.04 20.48
N SER A 105 47.04 1.41 19.27
CA SER A 105 47.88 2.58 18.97
C SER A 105 47.46 3.11 17.59
N PRO A 106 47.56 4.43 17.35
CA PRO A 106 46.79 5.07 16.29
C PRO A 106 47.24 4.68 14.89
N ILE A 107 46.27 4.54 13.99
CA ILE A 107 46.52 4.55 12.55
C ILE A 107 47.09 5.95 12.21
N PRO A 108 48.19 6.06 11.43
CA PRO A 108 48.74 7.36 11.05
C PRO A 108 47.73 8.23 10.32
N GLY A 109 47.80 9.54 10.54
CA GLY A 109 47.00 10.51 9.79
C GLY A 109 47.37 10.49 8.31
N ASP A 110 46.38 10.38 7.44
CA ASP A 110 46.53 10.50 6.00
C ASP A 110 46.16 11.94 5.59
N GLU A 111 47.17 12.79 5.42
CA GLU A 111 47.01 14.17 4.96
C GLU A 111 46.78 14.24 3.44
N SER A 112 45.76 13.54 2.93
CA SER A 112 45.35 13.61 1.52
C SER A 112 43.83 13.80 1.37
N GLY A 113 43.44 15.03 0.99
CA GLY A 113 42.05 15.47 0.92
C GLY A 113 41.30 15.06 -0.36
N GLU A 114 41.30 13.78 -0.73
CA GLU A 114 40.44 13.28 -1.81
C GLU A 114 39.06 12.81 -1.27
N PRO A 115 37.94 13.19 -1.90
CA PRO A 115 36.63 12.70 -1.52
C PRO A 115 36.50 11.22 -1.89
N ARG A 116 36.25 10.36 -0.89
CA ARG A 116 35.92 8.95 -1.13
C ARG A 116 34.67 8.87 -1.98
N ASN A 117 34.78 8.36 -3.21
CA ASN A 117 33.63 8.19 -4.08
C ASN A 117 32.76 7.02 -3.58
N VAL A 118 31.80 7.35 -2.69
CA VAL A 118 30.90 6.40 -2.04
C VAL A 118 30.06 5.66 -3.09
N SER A 119 29.63 6.31 -4.18
CA SER A 119 28.91 5.64 -5.27
C SER A 119 29.74 4.52 -5.89
N LYS A 120 31.00 4.77 -6.27
CA LYS A 120 31.88 3.74 -6.86
C LYS A 120 32.28 2.65 -5.86
N ALA A 121 32.37 2.95 -4.57
CA ALA A 121 32.56 1.92 -3.54
C ALA A 121 31.32 1.00 -3.39
N ILE A 122 30.12 1.60 -3.32
CA ILE A 122 28.85 0.86 -3.23
C ILE A 122 28.58 0.09 -4.53
N GLU A 123 28.82 0.69 -5.70
CA GLU A 123 28.60 0.05 -7.00
C GLU A 123 29.60 -1.10 -7.25
N HIS A 124 30.88 -0.96 -6.87
CA HIS A 124 31.83 -2.09 -6.90
C HIS A 124 31.46 -3.22 -5.93
N MET A 125 30.91 -2.92 -4.75
CA MET A 125 30.40 -3.96 -3.85
C MET A 125 29.14 -4.64 -4.42
N LEU A 126 28.23 -3.87 -5.00
CA LEU A 126 26.99 -4.38 -5.61
C LEU A 126 27.21 -5.16 -6.90
N ASP A 127 28.21 -4.81 -7.72
CA ASP A 127 28.56 -5.61 -8.90
C ASP A 127 29.11 -6.99 -8.48
N SER A 128 29.82 -7.08 -7.34
CA SER A 128 30.21 -8.39 -6.78
C SER A 128 29.06 -9.22 -6.20
N GLU A 129 27.95 -8.60 -5.76
CA GLU A 129 26.71 -9.33 -5.44
C GLU A 129 25.85 -9.61 -6.69
N ARG A 130 25.92 -8.78 -7.74
CA ARG A 130 25.33 -9.07 -9.06
C ARG A 130 25.95 -10.31 -9.70
N ASP A 131 27.27 -10.47 -9.60
CA ASP A 131 27.95 -11.68 -10.08
C ASP A 131 27.32 -12.93 -9.42
N ILE A 132 27.19 -12.94 -8.08
CA ILE A 132 26.54 -14.02 -7.31
C ILE A 132 25.07 -14.23 -7.72
N LEU A 133 24.32 -13.13 -7.94
CA LEU A 133 22.93 -13.14 -8.41
C LEU A 133 22.79 -13.54 -9.90
N SER A 134 23.90 -13.61 -10.64
CA SER A 134 23.97 -13.99 -12.07
C SER A 134 24.55 -15.39 -12.29
N GLU A 135 25.45 -15.87 -11.43
CA GLU A 135 25.88 -17.27 -11.40
C GLU A 135 24.67 -18.16 -11.09
N THR A 136 23.87 -17.79 -10.08
CA THR A 136 22.58 -18.42 -9.78
C THR A 136 21.51 -18.23 -10.86
N PHE A 137 21.67 -17.29 -11.78
CA PHE A 137 20.76 -17.10 -12.94
C PHE A 137 21.16 -17.99 -14.13
N ASN A 138 22.45 -18.31 -14.27
CA ASN A 138 22.97 -19.16 -15.34
C ASN A 138 22.76 -20.66 -15.09
N GLU A 139 22.59 -21.11 -13.85
CA GLU A 139 22.22 -22.51 -13.57
C GLU A 139 20.80 -22.84 -14.06
N ASP A 140 19.81 -21.98 -13.79
CA ASP A 140 18.42 -22.18 -14.26
C ASP A 140 18.29 -22.06 -15.79
N LEU A 141 19.00 -21.11 -16.44
CA LEU A 141 18.98 -20.97 -17.90
C LEU A 141 19.48 -22.24 -18.61
N ASN A 142 20.50 -22.92 -18.08
CA ASN A 142 21.03 -24.15 -18.67
C ASN A 142 20.05 -25.34 -18.57
N HIS A 143 19.08 -25.32 -17.65
CA HIS A 143 18.07 -26.37 -17.56
C HIS A 143 16.94 -26.26 -18.60
N SER A 144 16.88 -25.17 -19.38
CA SER A 144 15.85 -24.92 -20.39
C SER A 144 16.16 -25.45 -21.80
N THR A 145 17.40 -25.89 -22.08
CA THR A 145 17.87 -26.14 -23.45
C THR A 145 18.13 -27.61 -23.80
N SER A 146 17.05 -28.37 -24.03
CA SER A 146 17.13 -29.65 -24.75
C SER A 146 16.23 -29.65 -26.00
N ARG A 147 16.68 -30.30 -27.07
CA ARG A 147 16.15 -30.06 -28.43
C ARG A 147 14.88 -30.85 -28.71
N LEU A 148 13.83 -30.15 -29.15
CA LEU A 148 12.75 -30.77 -29.93
C LEU A 148 13.31 -31.22 -31.29
N MET A 149 13.13 -32.50 -31.61
CA MET A 149 13.29 -33.06 -32.95
C MET A 149 11.90 -33.12 -33.60
N PHE A 150 11.79 -32.64 -34.85
CA PHE A 150 10.58 -32.81 -35.66
C PHE A 150 10.53 -34.23 -36.27
N SER A 151 9.33 -34.78 -36.37
CA SER A 151 8.99 -35.85 -37.32
C SER A 151 7.50 -35.78 -37.62
N ASP A 152 7.15 -35.34 -38.82
CA ASP A 152 5.80 -35.48 -39.38
C ASP A 152 5.56 -36.92 -39.86
N ASP A 153 4.30 -37.39 -39.84
CA ASP A 153 3.67 -38.16 -40.95
C ASP A 153 2.21 -38.58 -40.60
N ASP A 154 1.27 -38.00 -41.35
CA ASP A 154 0.06 -38.56 -41.98
C ASP A 154 -1.13 -39.29 -41.28
N SER A 155 -2.31 -38.94 -41.81
CA SER A 155 -3.51 -39.77 -42.14
C SER A 155 -4.75 -39.82 -41.20
N ASP A 156 -5.73 -38.96 -41.54
CA ASP A 156 -7.09 -39.27 -42.04
C ASP A 156 -8.01 -40.34 -41.38
N ASP A 157 -9.27 -39.99 -41.08
CA ASP A 157 -10.45 -40.25 -41.97
C ASP A 157 -11.80 -39.66 -41.44
N TYR A 158 -12.77 -39.52 -42.34
CA TYR A 158 -14.11 -38.87 -42.35
C TYR A 158 -15.12 -39.20 -41.20
N GLY A 159 -16.29 -38.53 -41.03
CA GLY A 159 -16.95 -37.44 -41.78
C GLY A 159 -18.39 -37.12 -41.30
N ILE A 160 -19.06 -36.09 -41.86
CA ILE A 160 -20.36 -35.50 -41.42
C ILE A 160 -21.51 -35.85 -42.41
N PRO A 161 -22.79 -35.95 -41.97
CA PRO A 161 -23.83 -35.03 -42.51
C PRO A 161 -24.99 -34.67 -41.50
N THR A 162 -25.21 -33.40 -41.10
CA THR A 162 -25.96 -32.28 -41.73
C THR A 162 -27.47 -32.10 -41.36
N HIS A 163 -27.75 -31.02 -40.61
CA HIS A 163 -28.77 -29.96 -40.85
C HIS A 163 -30.32 -30.14 -40.82
N LYS A 164 -30.93 -29.20 -40.08
CA LYS A 164 -32.10 -28.31 -40.40
C LYS A 164 -33.54 -28.88 -40.50
N GLY A 165 -34.47 -28.20 -39.81
CA GLY A 165 -35.91 -28.25 -40.06
C GLY A 165 -36.68 -27.36 -39.06
N ALA A 166 -37.63 -26.54 -39.53
CA ALA A 166 -38.43 -25.64 -38.69
C ALA A 166 -39.93 -25.74 -39.03
N GLY A 167 -40.81 -25.44 -38.07
CA GLY A 167 -42.26 -25.40 -38.29
C GLY A 167 -43.06 -25.15 -37.00
N ALA A 168 -44.16 -24.40 -37.11
CA ALA A 168 -45.04 -24.08 -35.98
C ALA A 168 -46.51 -24.21 -36.40
N THR A 169 -47.43 -24.50 -35.47
CA THR A 169 -48.67 -23.70 -35.20
C THR A 169 -49.70 -24.41 -34.28
N ARG A 170 -50.07 -23.71 -33.19
CA ARG A 170 -51.43 -23.31 -32.73
C ARG A 170 -52.62 -24.31 -32.61
N HIS A 171 -53.50 -23.99 -31.64
CA HIS A 171 -54.94 -24.37 -31.51
C HIS A 171 -55.29 -25.79 -30.98
N LYS A 172 -56.37 -26.02 -30.20
CA LYS A 172 -57.22 -25.13 -29.35
C LYS A 172 -58.15 -25.95 -28.40
N ASP A 173 -58.61 -25.31 -27.31
CA ASP A 173 -59.93 -25.44 -26.63
C ASP A 173 -60.50 -26.76 -26.01
N GLN A 174 -60.97 -26.59 -24.76
CA GLN A 174 -62.27 -27.01 -24.16
C GLN A 174 -62.39 -28.12 -23.06
N LYS A 175 -63.56 -28.11 -22.39
CA LYS A 175 -63.87 -28.60 -21.01
C LYS A 175 -64.97 -29.69 -21.00
N PRO A 176 -65.22 -30.36 -19.85
CA PRO A 176 -66.46 -30.10 -19.04
C PRO A 176 -66.13 -29.61 -17.60
N SER A 177 -66.97 -28.92 -16.79
CA SER A 177 -68.37 -29.11 -16.30
C SER A 177 -68.49 -30.19 -15.20
N TRP A 178 -69.20 -30.03 -14.06
CA TRP A 178 -70.30 -29.11 -13.69
C TRP A 178 -70.56 -28.99 -12.15
N LYS A 179 -71.18 -27.87 -11.68
CA LYS A 179 -72.03 -27.69 -10.46
C LYS A 179 -71.43 -27.97 -9.04
N SER A 180 -72.00 -27.56 -7.88
CA SER A 180 -72.85 -26.42 -7.39
C SER A 180 -73.11 -26.65 -5.87
N GLY A 181 -73.50 -25.74 -4.96
CA GLY A 181 -73.96 -24.33 -4.94
C GLY A 181 -74.70 -24.04 -3.58
N ILE A 182 -75.43 -22.91 -3.43
CA ILE A 182 -76.41 -22.59 -2.32
C ILE A 182 -75.76 -22.31 -0.92
N THR A 183 -76.11 -21.34 -0.04
CA THR A 183 -76.86 -20.04 0.03
C THR A 183 -76.31 -19.35 1.31
N GLY A 184 -76.32 -18.04 1.60
CA GLY A 184 -77.16 -16.89 1.25
C GLY A 184 -77.50 -16.11 2.55
N ILE A 185 -77.75 -14.78 2.49
CA ILE A 185 -78.78 -13.98 3.21
C ILE A 185 -78.63 -12.49 2.81
N LYS A 186 -79.68 -11.68 3.01
CA LYS A 186 -79.90 -10.35 2.42
C LYS A 186 -79.80 -9.20 3.43
N SER A 187 -79.52 -7.99 2.96
CA SER A 187 -80.25 -6.77 3.36
C SER A 187 -80.36 -5.78 2.18
N LEU A 188 -81.37 -4.91 2.22
CA LEU A 188 -81.54 -3.72 1.35
C LEU A 188 -81.26 -2.46 2.21
N LEU A 189 -80.92 -1.27 1.67
CA LEU A 189 -81.83 -0.35 0.97
C LEU A 189 -81.09 0.88 0.35
N HIS A 190 -81.75 1.50 -0.63
CA HIS A 190 -81.66 2.91 -1.08
C HIS A 190 -80.32 3.55 -1.55
N ILE A 191 -80.18 3.59 -2.88
CA ILE A 191 -79.85 4.78 -3.72
C ILE A 191 -80.57 6.04 -3.16
N THR A 192 -80.04 7.28 -3.15
CA THR A 192 -79.41 8.06 -4.25
C THR A 192 -78.51 9.22 -3.78
N ALA A 193 -77.33 9.45 -4.41
CA ALA A 193 -76.63 10.75 -4.43
C ALA A 193 -75.38 10.89 -5.37
N TRP A 194 -74.78 9.81 -5.89
CA TRP A 194 -73.36 9.84 -6.31
C TRP A 194 -73.02 9.90 -7.82
N TRP A 195 -73.99 10.03 -8.72
CA TRP A 195 -73.74 9.96 -10.18
C TRP A 195 -73.00 11.17 -10.79
N HIS A 196 -72.87 12.29 -10.06
CA HIS A 196 -72.05 13.44 -10.48
C HIS A 196 -70.68 13.50 -9.78
N VAL A 197 -70.48 12.75 -8.69
CA VAL A 197 -69.21 12.70 -7.94
C VAL A 197 -68.23 11.75 -8.61
N PHE A 198 -68.70 10.60 -9.10
CA PHE A 198 -67.83 9.57 -9.68
C PHE A 198 -66.95 10.04 -10.86
N PRO A 199 -67.45 10.82 -11.83
CA PRO A 199 -66.62 11.37 -12.91
C PRO A 199 -65.57 12.37 -12.40
N LEU A 200 -65.93 13.22 -11.44
CA LEU A 200 -65.01 14.21 -10.86
C LEU A 200 -63.94 13.56 -9.98
N VAL A 201 -64.28 12.51 -9.24
CA VAL A 201 -63.30 11.71 -8.49
C VAL A 201 -62.42 10.87 -9.43
N ALA A 202 -62.96 10.31 -10.52
CA ALA A 202 -62.17 9.61 -11.51
C ALA A 202 -61.20 10.54 -12.25
N VAL A 203 -61.64 11.73 -12.65
CA VAL A 203 -60.77 12.76 -13.25
C VAL A 203 -59.77 13.30 -12.22
N GLY A 204 -60.20 13.54 -10.98
CA GLY A 204 -59.31 13.96 -9.88
C GLY A 204 -58.22 12.94 -9.58
N LEU A 205 -58.57 11.65 -9.50
CA LEU A 205 -57.61 10.55 -9.34
C LEU A 205 -56.74 10.36 -10.58
N LEU A 206 -57.26 10.56 -11.80
CA LEU A 206 -56.46 10.50 -13.03
C LEU A 206 -55.47 11.67 -13.11
N VAL A 207 -55.88 12.89 -12.77
CA VAL A 207 -55.01 14.07 -12.68
C VAL A 207 -53.99 13.90 -11.56
N MET A 208 -54.38 13.36 -10.40
CA MET A 208 -53.45 13.05 -9.31
C MET A 208 -52.48 11.93 -9.68
N TRP A 209 -52.92 10.91 -10.42
CA TRP A 209 -52.06 9.83 -10.94
C TRP A 209 -51.11 10.33 -12.02
N LEU A 210 -51.58 11.17 -12.94
CA LEU A 210 -50.74 11.86 -13.94
C LEU A 210 -49.80 12.87 -13.29
N ALA A 211 -50.17 13.52 -12.18
CA ALA A 211 -49.29 14.37 -11.40
C ALA A 211 -48.24 13.54 -10.66
N MET A 212 -48.59 12.42 -10.01
CA MET A 212 -47.62 11.53 -9.35
C MET A 212 -46.70 10.80 -10.34
N LYS A 213 -47.18 10.46 -11.54
CA LYS A 213 -46.37 9.90 -12.63
C LYS A 213 -45.56 10.95 -13.40
N GLY A 214 -46.05 12.19 -13.45
CA GLY A 214 -45.45 13.32 -14.15
C GLY A 214 -44.49 14.14 -13.30
N LEU A 215 -44.61 14.14 -11.96
CA LEU A 215 -43.66 14.80 -11.06
C LEU A 215 -42.23 14.32 -11.30
N PRO A 216 -41.93 13.00 -11.40
CA PRO A 216 -40.59 12.51 -11.76
C PRO A 216 -40.10 12.89 -13.17
N TRP A 217 -40.95 13.49 -14.01
CA TRP A 217 -40.62 13.91 -15.38
C TRP A 217 -40.56 15.44 -15.54
N VAL A 218 -41.29 16.18 -14.69
CA VAL A 218 -41.30 17.65 -14.63
C VAL A 218 -40.31 18.18 -13.60
N LEU A 219 -40.19 17.51 -12.44
CA LEU A 219 -39.03 17.63 -11.56
C LEU A 219 -37.94 16.73 -12.14
N GLY A 220 -37.23 17.26 -13.14
CA GLY A 220 -36.11 16.60 -13.81
C GLY A 220 -34.88 16.45 -12.91
N GLY A 221 -35.01 15.70 -11.82
CA GLY A 221 -33.86 15.14 -11.12
C GLY A 221 -33.03 14.33 -12.11
N LYS A 222 -31.71 14.49 -12.09
CA LYS A 222 -30.81 13.65 -12.89
C LYS A 222 -31.11 12.18 -12.54
N PRO A 223 -31.18 11.26 -13.52
CA PRO A 223 -31.24 9.84 -13.19
C PRO A 223 -30.00 9.49 -12.37
N VAL A 224 -30.21 9.07 -11.12
CA VAL A 224 -29.12 8.57 -10.27
C VAL A 224 -28.57 7.33 -10.97
N LYS A 225 -27.25 7.30 -11.20
CA LYS A 225 -26.57 6.07 -11.63
C LYS A 225 -26.60 5.10 -10.45
N GLU A 226 -27.44 4.08 -10.53
CA GLU A 226 -27.51 3.04 -9.52
C GLU A 226 -26.29 2.11 -9.66
N TYR A 227 -25.22 2.41 -8.93
CA TYR A 227 -24.00 1.61 -8.91
C TYR A 227 -24.22 0.36 -8.06
N SER A 228 -24.31 -0.79 -8.74
CA SER A 228 -24.58 -2.11 -8.18
C SER A 228 -23.61 -3.15 -8.78
N PRO A 229 -23.16 -4.18 -8.03
CA PRO A 229 -22.07 -5.05 -8.45
C PRO A 229 -22.58 -6.28 -9.21
N VAL A 230 -21.96 -6.57 -10.36
CA VAL A 230 -22.33 -7.74 -11.18
C VAL A 230 -21.90 -9.03 -10.49
N SER A 231 -22.87 -9.81 -10.01
CA SER A 231 -22.62 -11.03 -9.24
C SER A 231 -21.87 -12.11 -10.04
N TRP A 232 -20.76 -12.63 -9.51
CA TRP A 232 -19.92 -13.63 -10.19
C TRP A 232 -19.72 -14.90 -9.34
N TYR A 233 -20.33 -16.00 -9.75
CA TYR A 233 -20.31 -17.26 -9.00
C TYR A 233 -20.24 -18.49 -9.93
N PRO A 234 -19.73 -19.64 -9.47
CA PRO A 234 -19.03 -19.85 -8.18
C PRO A 234 -17.64 -19.18 -8.16
N THR A 235 -16.96 -19.22 -7.02
CA THR A 235 -15.53 -18.89 -6.93
C THR A 235 -14.71 -19.80 -7.86
N PRO A 236 -13.84 -19.26 -8.72
CA PRO A 236 -12.91 -20.06 -9.51
C PRO A 236 -11.93 -20.83 -8.61
N LEU A 237 -11.77 -22.12 -8.89
CA LEU A 237 -10.80 -22.96 -8.20
C LEU A 237 -9.38 -22.61 -8.66
N GLY A 238 -8.41 -22.69 -7.74
CA GLY A 238 -6.99 -22.57 -8.05
C GLY A 238 -6.40 -23.88 -8.60
N GLY A 239 -5.10 -23.86 -8.91
CA GLY A 239 -4.43 -25.01 -9.50
C GLY A 239 -4.75 -25.18 -10.98
N THR A 240 -4.78 -24.08 -11.72
CA THR A 240 -5.03 -24.03 -13.18
C THR A 240 -3.78 -23.68 -13.99
N ASN A 241 -2.69 -23.31 -13.32
CA ASN A 241 -1.44 -22.82 -13.90
C ASN A 241 -0.28 -23.84 -13.72
N ALA A 242 0.52 -24.04 -14.75
CA ALA A 242 1.59 -25.03 -14.82
C ALA A 242 2.76 -24.78 -13.84
N ALA A 243 3.08 -23.53 -13.51
CA ALA A 243 4.13 -23.18 -12.54
C ALA A 243 3.70 -23.55 -11.10
N TRP A 244 2.40 -23.55 -10.83
CA TRP A 244 1.82 -23.92 -9.54
C TRP A 244 1.51 -25.42 -9.40
N ARG A 245 1.76 -26.23 -10.44
CA ARG A 245 1.42 -27.66 -10.51
C ARG A 245 1.95 -28.48 -9.33
N GLU A 246 3.24 -28.34 -9.00
CA GLU A 246 3.85 -29.11 -7.91
C GLU A 246 3.30 -28.67 -6.55
N SER A 247 3.18 -27.35 -6.34
CA SER A 247 2.66 -26.76 -5.11
C SER A 247 1.22 -27.15 -4.83
N TYR A 248 0.36 -27.20 -5.86
CA TYR A 248 -1.02 -27.67 -5.74
C TYR A 248 -1.13 -29.19 -5.56
N ALA A 249 -0.25 -29.99 -6.16
CA ALA A 249 -0.21 -31.43 -5.90
C ALA A 249 0.19 -31.73 -4.44
N LYS A 250 1.25 -31.07 -3.94
CA LYS A 250 1.66 -31.16 -2.53
C LYS A 250 0.57 -30.66 -1.57
N ALA A 251 -0.08 -29.55 -1.92
CA ALA A 251 -1.20 -29.01 -1.14
C ALA A 251 -2.40 -29.96 -1.11
N HIS A 252 -2.77 -30.58 -2.23
CA HIS A 252 -3.78 -31.62 -2.29
C HIS A 252 -3.46 -32.77 -1.34
N ASP A 253 -2.25 -33.33 -1.42
CA ASP A 253 -1.84 -34.48 -0.61
C ASP A 253 -1.72 -34.15 0.89
N LEU A 254 -1.66 -32.87 1.27
CA LEU A 254 -1.76 -32.41 2.66
C LEU A 254 -3.22 -32.16 3.08
N VAL A 255 -3.99 -31.45 2.24
CA VAL A 255 -5.37 -30.99 2.53
C VAL A 255 -6.38 -32.14 2.48
N ASP A 256 -6.17 -33.19 1.69
CA ASP A 256 -7.04 -34.38 1.73
C ASP A 256 -6.97 -35.13 3.08
N ARG A 257 -5.80 -35.06 3.76
CA ARG A 257 -5.58 -35.66 5.09
C ARG A 257 -6.10 -34.80 6.25
N MET A 258 -6.40 -33.52 6.05
CA MET A 258 -6.87 -32.62 7.11
C MET A 258 -8.35 -32.83 7.48
N GLY A 259 -8.66 -32.77 8.77
CA GLY A 259 -10.04 -32.65 9.26
C GLY A 259 -10.66 -31.29 8.92
N LEU A 260 -12.01 -31.20 8.90
CA LEU A 260 -12.71 -29.93 8.66
C LEU A 260 -12.32 -28.83 9.66
N VAL A 261 -12.06 -29.18 10.93
CA VAL A 261 -11.65 -28.20 11.93
C VAL A 261 -10.24 -27.64 11.67
N GLU A 262 -9.31 -28.46 11.18
CA GLU A 262 -7.97 -28.02 10.76
C GLU A 262 -8.03 -27.13 9.52
N LYS A 263 -8.87 -27.50 8.54
CA LYS A 263 -9.14 -26.67 7.35
C LYS A 263 -9.64 -25.28 7.75
N VAL A 264 -10.60 -25.20 8.66
CA VAL A 264 -11.14 -23.92 9.16
C VAL A 264 -10.13 -23.15 10.04
N ASN A 265 -9.21 -23.85 10.71
CA ASN A 265 -8.12 -23.24 11.48
C ASN A 265 -7.15 -22.47 10.58
N ILE A 266 -6.82 -23.00 9.40
CA ILE A 266 -5.92 -22.36 8.43
C ILE A 266 -6.59 -21.13 7.77
N THR A 267 -7.90 -21.17 7.54
CA THR A 267 -8.65 -20.04 6.94
C THR A 267 -9.02 -18.93 7.93
N THR A 268 -8.88 -19.14 9.24
CA THR A 268 -9.33 -18.15 10.25
C THR A 268 -8.14 -17.71 11.11
N GLY A 269 -7.96 -16.41 11.25
CA GLY A 269 -7.04 -15.86 12.25
C GLY A 269 -7.49 -16.22 13.67
N THR A 270 -6.53 -16.30 14.60
CA THR A 270 -6.77 -16.73 15.99
C THR A 270 -7.45 -15.67 16.87
N GLY A 271 -7.59 -14.44 16.35
CA GLY A 271 -8.10 -13.26 17.06
C GLY A 271 -7.01 -12.20 17.26
N TRP A 272 -7.43 -10.95 17.44
CA TRP A 272 -6.54 -9.83 17.71
C TRP A 272 -5.73 -10.05 19.00
N GLN A 273 -4.40 -9.95 18.90
CA GLN A 273 -3.44 -10.24 19.98
C GLN A 273 -3.45 -11.71 20.49
N MET A 274 -3.93 -12.66 19.68
CA MET A 274 -4.00 -14.09 20.02
C MET A 274 -2.87 -14.91 19.38
N GLY A 275 -1.66 -14.35 19.34
CA GLY A 275 -0.43 -14.89 18.75
C GLY A 275 0.62 -13.78 18.62
N LEU A 276 1.85 -14.09 18.20
CA LEU A 276 2.97 -13.12 18.26
C LEU A 276 2.97 -12.06 17.13
N CYS A 277 2.39 -12.36 15.98
CA CYS A 277 2.30 -11.44 14.84
C CYS A 277 0.97 -10.67 14.81
N VAL A 278 0.85 -9.60 14.01
CA VAL A 278 -0.41 -8.82 13.92
C VAL A 278 -1.57 -9.62 13.32
N GLY A 279 -1.27 -10.65 12.52
CA GLY A 279 -2.19 -11.74 12.17
C GLY A 279 -1.51 -13.10 12.34
N ASN A 280 -2.25 -14.09 12.86
CA ASN A 280 -1.77 -15.46 13.03
C ASN A 280 -2.90 -16.42 12.67
N THR A 281 -2.66 -17.45 11.84
CA THR A 281 -3.67 -18.51 11.58
C THR A 281 -3.61 -19.59 12.66
N GLY A 282 -4.65 -20.41 12.78
CA GLY A 282 -4.53 -21.68 13.49
C GLY A 282 -3.67 -22.71 12.72
N PRO A 283 -2.96 -23.63 13.42
CA PRO A 283 -2.22 -24.72 12.79
C PRO A 283 -3.12 -25.90 12.36
N ALA A 284 -2.59 -26.83 11.56
CA ALA A 284 -3.16 -28.17 11.37
C ALA A 284 -2.19 -29.24 11.88
N GLU A 285 -2.30 -29.54 13.16
CA GLU A 285 -1.34 -30.35 13.93
C GLU A 285 -1.18 -31.77 13.39
N SER A 286 -2.24 -32.43 12.92
CA SER A 286 -2.18 -33.84 12.52
C SER A 286 -1.37 -34.07 11.24
N VAL A 287 -1.25 -33.02 10.40
CA VAL A 287 -0.47 -33.00 9.17
C VAL A 287 0.79 -32.11 9.27
N GLN A 288 1.09 -31.60 10.47
CA GLN A 288 2.25 -30.75 10.78
C GLN A 288 2.32 -29.42 10.01
N PHE A 289 1.17 -28.87 9.58
CA PHE A 289 1.13 -27.52 9.01
C PHE A 289 1.14 -26.47 10.14
N PRO A 290 2.07 -25.50 10.13
CA PRO A 290 2.23 -24.54 11.23
C PRO A 290 1.12 -23.48 11.26
N SER A 291 1.06 -22.72 12.36
CA SER A 291 0.44 -21.39 12.35
C SER A 291 1.27 -20.49 11.42
N LEU A 292 0.61 -19.74 10.54
CA LEU A 292 1.27 -18.74 9.70
C LEU A 292 1.29 -17.40 10.43
N CYS A 293 2.48 -16.79 10.52
CA CYS A 293 2.67 -15.40 10.94
C CYS A 293 2.48 -14.43 9.76
N LEU A 294 1.60 -13.45 9.92
CA LEU A 294 1.37 -12.35 8.97
C LEU A 294 1.77 -11.02 9.63
N GLN A 295 2.68 -10.26 9.03
CA GLN A 295 3.24 -9.04 9.62
C GLN A 295 3.29 -7.84 8.66
N ASP A 296 2.89 -6.66 9.15
CA ASP A 296 3.14 -5.37 8.49
C ASP A 296 4.66 -5.10 8.37
N GLY A 297 5.14 -4.34 7.39
CA GLY A 297 4.37 -3.58 6.39
C GLY A 297 5.21 -3.24 5.14
N PRO A 298 4.74 -2.32 4.27
CA PRO A 298 5.37 -2.08 2.97
C PRO A 298 6.78 -1.49 2.97
N LEU A 299 7.34 -1.09 4.12
CA LEU A 299 8.65 -0.43 4.26
C LEU A 299 9.56 -0.96 5.38
N GLY A 300 9.20 -2.05 6.04
CA GLY A 300 9.97 -2.69 7.11
C GLY A 300 9.08 -3.67 7.86
N LEU A 301 9.48 -4.12 9.05
CA LEU A 301 8.60 -4.90 9.92
C LEU A 301 8.07 -4.03 11.07
N ARG A 302 6.75 -3.88 11.15
CA ARG A 302 6.06 -3.15 12.22
C ARG A 302 6.13 -3.94 13.53
N PHE A 303 6.24 -3.21 14.65
CA PHE A 303 6.38 -3.78 16.01
C PHE A 303 7.49 -4.84 16.16
N ALA A 304 8.60 -4.68 15.44
CA ALA A 304 9.76 -5.58 15.51
C ALA A 304 11.05 -4.81 15.85
N ASP A 305 11.87 -5.38 16.74
CA ASP A 305 13.21 -4.85 17.05
C ASP A 305 14.21 -5.12 15.91
N ASN A 306 15.31 -4.34 15.85
CA ASN A 306 16.50 -4.61 15.03
C ASN A 306 16.24 -4.91 13.53
N ILE A 307 15.25 -4.24 12.94
CA ILE A 307 14.89 -4.25 11.51
C ILE A 307 15.28 -2.93 10.83
N THR A 308 15.18 -2.86 9.51
CA THR A 308 15.43 -1.63 8.73
C THR A 308 14.12 -0.89 8.45
N ALA A 309 14.07 0.41 8.75
CA ALA A 309 13.06 1.35 8.27
C ALA A 309 13.50 1.88 6.90
N PHE A 310 13.07 1.21 5.83
CA PHE A 310 13.36 1.59 4.45
C PHE A 310 12.56 2.85 4.03
N PRO A 311 12.96 3.56 2.96
CA PRO A 311 12.13 4.60 2.38
C PRO A 311 10.76 4.05 1.95
N ALA A 312 9.74 4.90 1.98
CA ALA A 312 8.37 4.54 1.65
C ALA A 312 8.21 4.06 0.19
N GLY A 313 7.03 3.53 -0.14
CA GLY A 313 6.66 3.15 -1.51
C GLY A 313 6.85 4.31 -2.47
N ILE A 314 6.40 5.52 -2.09
CA ILE A 314 6.38 6.69 -2.97
C ILE A 314 7.79 7.21 -3.29
N THR A 315 8.70 7.18 -2.31
CA THR A 315 10.14 7.45 -2.50
C THR A 315 10.79 6.38 -3.38
N THR A 316 10.37 5.12 -3.24
CA THR A 316 10.86 4.00 -4.05
C THR A 316 10.38 4.13 -5.50
N GLY A 317 9.13 4.55 -5.72
CA GLY A 317 8.58 4.89 -7.03
C GLY A 317 9.34 6.04 -7.69
N ALA A 318 9.63 7.09 -6.93
CA ALA A 318 10.42 8.24 -7.39
C ALA A 318 11.84 7.89 -7.88
N THR A 319 12.38 6.71 -7.54
CA THR A 319 13.66 6.24 -8.11
C THR A 319 13.58 5.93 -9.60
N TRP A 320 12.40 5.54 -10.10
CA TRP A 320 12.14 4.95 -11.43
C TRP A 320 13.12 3.82 -11.80
N ASN A 321 13.62 3.08 -10.79
CA ASN A 321 14.69 2.09 -10.94
C ASN A 321 14.23 0.68 -10.55
N ARG A 322 13.88 -0.14 -11.57
CA ARG A 322 13.39 -1.53 -11.40
C ARG A 322 14.29 -2.41 -10.53
N GLU A 323 15.60 -2.29 -10.72
CA GLU A 323 16.56 -3.10 -9.95
C GLU A 323 16.61 -2.64 -8.49
N LEU A 324 16.49 -1.34 -8.23
CA LEU A 324 16.50 -0.81 -6.85
C LEU A 324 15.18 -1.10 -6.11
N MET A 325 14.04 -1.09 -6.81
CA MET A 325 12.75 -1.61 -6.32
C MET A 325 12.88 -3.09 -5.90
N ARG A 326 13.51 -3.91 -6.75
CA ARG A 326 13.76 -5.35 -6.50
C ARG A 326 14.71 -5.57 -5.32
N GLN A 327 15.80 -4.80 -5.22
CA GLN A 327 16.76 -4.88 -4.11
C GLN A 327 16.12 -4.51 -2.76
N ARG A 328 15.27 -3.47 -2.72
CA ARG A 328 14.47 -3.12 -1.53
C ARG A 328 13.52 -4.27 -1.14
N GLY A 329 12.79 -4.84 -2.11
CA GLY A 329 11.93 -6.01 -1.87
C GLY A 329 12.71 -7.22 -1.35
N PHE A 330 13.89 -7.48 -1.89
CA PHE A 330 14.75 -8.58 -1.44
C PHE A 330 15.25 -8.39 -0.01
N ALA A 331 15.62 -7.16 0.38
CA ALA A 331 16.00 -6.86 1.76
C ALA A 331 14.81 -7.04 2.73
N LEU A 332 13.60 -6.58 2.36
CA LEU A 332 12.38 -6.78 3.15
C LEU A 332 12.06 -8.28 3.36
N GLY A 333 12.07 -9.08 2.28
CA GLY A 333 11.84 -10.52 2.38
C GLY A 333 12.90 -11.26 3.21
N LYS A 334 14.15 -10.78 3.18
CA LYS A 334 15.26 -11.34 3.96
C LYS A 334 15.10 -11.04 5.45
N GLU A 335 14.64 -9.85 5.82
CA GLU A 335 14.32 -9.52 7.23
C GLU A 335 13.09 -10.26 7.73
N ALA A 336 12.02 -10.32 6.93
CA ALA A 336 10.82 -11.10 7.23
C ALA A 336 11.17 -12.58 7.52
N ARG A 337 12.00 -13.22 6.67
CA ARG A 337 12.48 -14.58 6.93
C ARG A 337 13.30 -14.67 8.21
N ALA A 338 14.20 -13.72 8.47
CA ALA A 338 15.04 -13.71 9.68
C ALA A 338 14.23 -13.55 10.98
N LYS A 339 13.09 -12.84 10.93
CA LYS A 339 12.14 -12.70 12.05
C LYS A 339 11.12 -13.85 12.17
N GLY A 340 11.08 -14.77 11.19
CA GLY A 340 10.14 -15.90 11.18
C GLY A 340 8.75 -15.59 10.61
N VAL A 341 8.62 -14.51 9.84
CA VAL A 341 7.36 -14.07 9.22
C VAL A 341 7.08 -14.88 7.95
N ASN A 342 5.89 -15.49 7.87
CA ASN A 342 5.48 -16.28 6.71
C ASN A 342 4.94 -15.40 5.57
N VAL A 343 4.18 -14.35 5.92
CA VAL A 343 3.53 -13.42 4.97
C VAL A 343 3.85 -11.98 5.38
N ILE A 344 4.41 -11.17 4.47
CA ILE A 344 4.59 -9.73 4.68
C ILE A 344 3.47 -8.94 4.00
N LEU A 345 2.85 -8.03 4.74
CA LEU A 345 1.67 -7.27 4.33
C LEU A 345 2.03 -6.08 3.43
N GLY A 346 2.68 -6.39 2.31
CA GLY A 346 3.05 -5.45 1.26
C GLY A 346 3.62 -6.15 0.02
N PRO A 347 3.85 -5.39 -1.07
CA PRO A 347 3.74 -3.93 -1.17
C PRO A 347 2.29 -3.41 -1.28
N ALA A 348 2.13 -2.10 -1.15
CA ALA A 348 0.86 -1.42 -1.42
C ALA A 348 0.81 -0.84 -2.85
N MET A 349 -0.39 -0.77 -3.42
CA MET A 349 -0.74 -0.13 -4.70
C MET A 349 -2.22 0.29 -4.80
N GLY A 350 -3.01 0.00 -3.76
CA GLY A 350 -4.30 0.62 -3.45
C GLY A 350 -4.18 1.24 -2.05
N PRO A 351 -4.31 2.56 -1.82
CA PRO A 351 -4.65 3.60 -2.80
C PRO A 351 -3.71 3.64 -4.01
N LEU A 352 -4.30 3.88 -5.18
CA LEU A 352 -3.54 4.17 -6.39
C LEU A 352 -3.03 5.61 -6.38
N GLY A 353 -3.69 6.52 -5.66
CA GLY A 353 -3.35 7.94 -5.60
C GLY A 353 -4.30 8.82 -6.40
N MET A 354 -5.57 8.43 -6.54
CA MET A 354 -6.61 9.22 -7.19
C MET A 354 -6.85 10.58 -6.49
N LEU A 355 -6.65 10.62 -5.16
CA LEU A 355 -6.89 11.80 -4.32
C LEU A 355 -5.54 12.27 -3.75
N PRO A 356 -4.94 13.40 -4.18
CA PRO A 356 -3.60 13.82 -3.72
C PRO A 356 -3.50 14.14 -2.22
N ALA A 357 -4.63 14.32 -1.54
CA ALA A 357 -4.72 14.49 -0.08
C ALA A 357 -4.90 13.17 0.69
N GLY A 358 -5.14 12.04 -0.01
CA GLY A 358 -5.40 10.73 0.60
C GLY A 358 -4.27 10.23 1.49
N GLY A 359 -4.60 9.85 2.73
CA GLY A 359 -3.64 9.67 3.82
C GLY A 359 -2.60 8.57 3.61
N ARG A 360 -2.90 7.55 2.80
CA ARG A 360 -2.05 6.35 2.59
C ARG A 360 -1.36 6.26 1.23
N ASN A 361 -1.46 7.29 0.39
CA ASN A 361 -0.84 7.30 -0.95
C ASN A 361 0.66 6.96 -0.94
N TRP A 362 1.33 7.30 0.15
CA TRP A 362 2.77 7.14 0.34
C TRP A 362 3.24 5.69 0.54
N GLU A 363 2.35 4.78 0.97
CA GLU A 363 2.62 3.34 1.01
C GLU A 363 2.74 2.75 -0.40
N GLY A 364 1.97 3.30 -1.36
CA GLY A 364 2.04 3.00 -2.79
C GLY A 364 3.16 3.76 -3.52
N PHE A 365 3.32 3.53 -4.81
CA PHE A 365 4.51 3.97 -5.57
C PHE A 365 4.35 5.25 -6.40
N GLY A 366 3.22 5.96 -6.30
CA GLY A 366 2.86 7.09 -7.17
C GLY A 366 1.48 6.94 -7.78
N SER A 367 1.08 7.83 -8.69
CA SER A 367 -0.29 7.92 -9.21
C SER A 367 -0.52 7.34 -10.61
N ASP A 368 0.51 6.75 -11.25
CA ASP A 368 0.35 6.07 -12.54
C ASP A 368 0.35 4.53 -12.39
N PRO A 369 -0.63 3.81 -12.97
CA PRO A 369 -0.76 2.35 -12.85
C PRO A 369 0.37 1.53 -13.48
N VAL A 370 1.10 2.05 -14.48
CA VAL A 370 2.27 1.36 -15.04
C VAL A 370 3.47 1.51 -14.11
N LEU A 371 3.68 2.69 -13.52
CA LEU A 371 4.71 2.89 -12.49
C LEU A 371 4.42 2.04 -11.25
N GLN A 372 3.19 2.10 -10.73
CA GLN A 372 2.71 1.28 -9.62
C GLN A 372 2.85 -0.22 -9.92
N GLY A 373 2.40 -0.70 -11.08
CA GLY A 373 2.44 -2.11 -11.45
C GLY A 373 3.86 -2.67 -11.60
N VAL A 374 4.78 -1.89 -12.18
CA VAL A 374 6.20 -2.25 -12.25
C VAL A 374 6.82 -2.30 -10.86
N ALA A 375 6.59 -1.29 -10.02
CA ALA A 375 7.23 -1.19 -8.71
C ALA A 375 6.69 -2.26 -7.73
N ALA A 376 5.40 -2.58 -7.79
CA ALA A 376 4.81 -3.70 -7.08
C ALA A 376 5.42 -5.03 -7.56
N ALA A 377 5.41 -5.30 -8.86
CA ALA A 377 5.94 -6.53 -9.45
C ALA A 377 7.42 -6.80 -9.08
N GLU A 378 8.29 -5.78 -9.13
CA GLU A 378 9.70 -5.95 -8.77
C GLU A 378 9.89 -6.10 -7.25
N THR A 379 9.11 -5.39 -6.43
CA THR A 379 9.15 -5.55 -4.97
C THR A 379 8.70 -6.96 -4.56
N ILE A 380 7.64 -7.49 -5.17
CA ILE A 380 7.12 -8.85 -4.97
C ILE A 380 8.18 -9.90 -5.35
N ARG A 381 8.81 -9.79 -6.53
CA ARG A 381 9.91 -10.67 -6.97
C ARG A 381 11.09 -10.65 -5.99
N GLY A 382 11.41 -9.48 -5.43
CA GLY A 382 12.40 -9.32 -4.38
C GLY A 382 12.03 -10.08 -3.11
N ILE A 383 10.86 -9.80 -2.54
CA ILE A 383 10.38 -10.43 -1.29
C ILE A 383 10.38 -11.96 -1.43
N GLN A 384 9.71 -12.46 -2.47
CA GLN A 384 9.39 -13.88 -2.62
C GLN A 384 10.62 -14.74 -2.97
N ARG A 385 11.70 -14.14 -3.50
CA ARG A 385 13.01 -14.82 -3.64
C ARG A 385 13.59 -15.31 -2.31
N ASN A 386 13.15 -14.76 -1.17
CA ASN A 386 13.54 -15.25 0.16
C ASN A 386 12.66 -16.40 0.68
N GLY A 387 11.59 -16.78 -0.03
CA GLY A 387 10.60 -17.75 0.43
C GLY A 387 9.51 -17.16 1.34
N VAL A 388 9.48 -15.84 1.53
CA VAL A 388 8.39 -15.14 2.24
C VAL A 388 7.27 -14.84 1.26
N MET A 389 6.01 -15.03 1.66
CA MET A 389 4.85 -14.69 0.83
C MET A 389 4.62 -13.18 0.83
N ALA A 390 4.47 -12.57 -0.35
CA ALA A 390 4.10 -11.15 -0.46
C ALA A 390 2.56 -10.98 -0.52
N THR A 391 2.07 -9.81 -0.11
CA THR A 391 0.65 -9.44 -0.14
C THR A 391 0.45 -8.16 -0.93
N ALA A 392 -0.18 -8.24 -2.10
CA ALA A 392 -0.60 -7.03 -2.81
C ALA A 392 -1.81 -6.41 -2.09
N LYS A 393 -1.67 -5.17 -1.57
CA LYS A 393 -2.73 -4.46 -0.83
C LYS A 393 -3.01 -3.04 -1.36
N HIS A 394 -4.18 -2.45 -1.17
CA HIS A 394 -5.45 -3.00 -0.68
C HIS A 394 -6.42 -3.10 -1.87
N PHE A 395 -7.00 -4.28 -2.11
CA PHE A 395 -7.81 -4.60 -3.29
C PHE A 395 -9.31 -4.43 -2.98
N LEU A 396 -10.00 -3.39 -3.46
CA LEU A 396 -9.56 -2.32 -4.36
C LEU A 396 -10.35 -1.03 -4.09
N MET A 397 -9.89 0.11 -4.60
CA MET A 397 -10.54 1.43 -4.50
C MET A 397 -10.59 2.06 -3.09
N ASN A 398 -9.67 1.71 -2.18
CA ASN A 398 -9.49 2.42 -0.92
C ASN A 398 -8.64 3.69 -1.13
N GLU A 399 -9.21 4.69 -1.81
CA GLU A 399 -8.51 5.92 -2.23
C GLU A 399 -8.55 7.06 -1.19
N GLN A 400 -9.33 6.91 -0.10
CA GLN A 400 -9.34 7.79 1.08
C GLN A 400 -9.52 6.95 2.35
N GLU A 401 -9.14 7.53 3.49
CA GLU A 401 -9.32 6.94 4.80
C GLU A 401 -10.67 7.31 5.45
N HIS A 402 -11.17 8.52 5.21
CA HIS A 402 -12.47 8.95 5.74
C HIS A 402 -13.60 7.99 5.33
N TYR A 403 -14.35 7.53 6.32
CA TYR A 403 -15.43 6.55 6.21
C TYR A 403 -15.02 5.17 5.62
N ARG A 404 -13.74 4.78 5.69
CA ARG A 404 -13.29 3.47 5.17
C ARG A 404 -13.98 2.27 5.86
N GLN A 405 -14.30 2.34 7.15
CA GLN A 405 -15.09 1.34 7.88
C GLN A 405 -16.44 1.87 8.39
N PRO A 406 -17.39 0.98 8.74
CA PRO A 406 -18.60 1.37 9.46
C PRO A 406 -18.29 1.84 10.89
N HIS A 407 -19.07 2.80 11.38
CA HIS A 407 -18.99 3.46 12.70
C HIS A 407 -17.81 4.43 12.90
N GLU A 408 -16.79 4.41 12.02
CA GLU A 408 -15.79 5.49 11.97
C GLU A 408 -16.46 6.82 11.50
N TRP A 409 -15.94 7.95 11.97
CA TRP A 409 -16.52 9.31 11.80
C TRP A 409 -18.04 9.42 12.05
N GLY A 410 -18.60 8.51 12.87
CA GLY A 410 -20.02 8.49 13.26
C GLY A 410 -21.00 8.01 12.18
N ASN A 411 -20.54 7.41 11.08
CA ASN A 411 -21.44 6.91 10.02
C ASN A 411 -21.86 5.44 10.23
N GLU A 412 -23.08 5.07 9.82
CA GLU A 412 -23.61 3.71 9.93
C GLU A 412 -22.95 2.73 8.93
N ASN A 413 -22.42 3.22 7.81
CA ASN A 413 -21.77 2.40 6.78
C ASN A 413 -20.41 2.94 6.37
N ALA A 414 -19.53 2.03 5.95
CA ALA A 414 -18.37 2.39 5.14
C ALA A 414 -18.78 3.02 3.80
N ILE A 415 -17.92 3.87 3.26
CA ILE A 415 -18.06 4.50 1.95
C ILE A 415 -18.14 3.48 0.81
N SER A 416 -18.88 3.82 -0.25
CA SER A 416 -18.85 3.13 -1.52
C SER A 416 -18.06 3.91 -2.56
N SER A 417 -16.92 3.36 -2.95
CA SER A 417 -16.14 3.78 -4.10
C SER A 417 -16.83 3.30 -5.37
N ASN A 418 -17.60 4.18 -5.99
CA ASN A 418 -18.41 3.88 -7.17
C ASN A 418 -17.62 4.18 -8.45
N ILE A 419 -17.37 3.18 -9.29
CA ILE A 419 -16.50 3.29 -10.48
C ILE A 419 -17.02 2.43 -11.64
N ASP A 420 -16.77 2.89 -12.87
CA ASP A 420 -17.11 2.14 -14.08
C ASP A 420 -16.09 1.03 -14.41
N ASP A 421 -16.57 0.04 -15.14
CA ASP A 421 -15.82 -1.17 -15.49
C ASP A 421 -14.58 -0.89 -16.36
N ARG A 422 -14.52 0.20 -17.13
CA ARG A 422 -13.35 0.55 -17.94
C ARG A 422 -12.26 1.23 -17.13
N ALA A 423 -12.61 2.24 -16.34
CA ALA A 423 -11.66 2.87 -15.43
C ALA A 423 -11.08 1.85 -14.43
N LEU A 424 -11.91 0.93 -13.93
CA LEU A 424 -11.49 -0.16 -13.06
C LEU A 424 -10.36 -1.01 -13.70
N HIS A 425 -10.52 -1.48 -14.95
CA HIS A 425 -9.51 -2.33 -15.60
C HIS A 425 -8.28 -1.57 -16.13
N GLU A 426 -8.44 -0.38 -16.73
CA GLU A 426 -7.33 0.40 -17.31
C GLU A 426 -6.45 1.13 -16.28
N VAL A 427 -6.90 1.22 -15.03
CA VAL A 427 -6.25 2.05 -14.00
C VAL A 427 -6.07 1.26 -12.69
N PHE A 428 -7.13 0.90 -11.99
CA PHE A 428 -7.01 0.42 -10.61
C PHE A 428 -6.65 -1.08 -10.51
N VAL A 429 -7.14 -1.93 -11.43
CA VAL A 429 -6.80 -3.36 -11.50
C VAL A 429 -5.42 -3.60 -12.11
N TRP A 430 -4.93 -2.70 -12.96
CA TRP A 430 -3.67 -2.84 -13.70
C TRP A 430 -2.45 -3.23 -12.82
N PRO A 431 -2.13 -2.55 -11.69
CA PRO A 431 -0.99 -2.95 -10.86
C PRO A 431 -1.19 -4.31 -10.17
N PHE A 432 -2.43 -4.72 -9.88
CA PHE A 432 -2.73 -6.05 -9.37
C PHE A 432 -2.58 -7.13 -10.46
N ALA A 433 -2.92 -6.82 -11.72
CA ALA A 433 -2.65 -7.70 -12.85
C ALA A 433 -1.14 -7.98 -13.03
N GLU A 434 -0.29 -6.94 -12.96
CA GLU A 434 1.17 -7.13 -12.98
C GLU A 434 1.68 -7.84 -11.72
N SER A 435 1.04 -7.66 -10.56
CA SER A 435 1.37 -8.38 -9.32
C SER A 435 1.07 -9.87 -9.40
N VAL A 436 -0.07 -10.26 -9.98
CA VAL A 436 -0.39 -11.68 -10.25
C VAL A 436 0.53 -12.26 -11.32
N ARG A 437 0.90 -11.49 -12.34
CA ARG A 437 1.94 -11.88 -13.33
C ARG A 437 3.36 -11.92 -12.74
N ALA A 438 3.60 -11.24 -11.62
CA ALA A 438 4.80 -11.34 -10.80
C ALA A 438 4.72 -12.44 -9.72
N ASP A 439 3.71 -13.30 -9.83
CA ASP A 439 3.52 -14.52 -9.04
C ASP A 439 3.24 -14.29 -7.55
N VAL A 440 2.52 -13.20 -7.21
CA VAL A 440 2.21 -12.84 -5.81
C VAL A 440 1.46 -13.95 -5.07
N ALA A 441 1.90 -14.26 -3.85
CA ALA A 441 1.35 -15.31 -3.01
C ALA A 441 -0.06 -15.01 -2.47
N SER A 442 -0.32 -13.74 -2.14
CA SER A 442 -1.55 -13.30 -1.48
C SER A 442 -2.02 -11.93 -1.96
N VAL A 443 -3.33 -11.68 -1.81
CA VAL A 443 -3.95 -10.37 -2.04
C VAL A 443 -4.80 -10.02 -0.83
N MET A 444 -4.68 -8.78 -0.34
CA MET A 444 -5.50 -8.27 0.75
C MET A 444 -6.69 -7.49 0.20
N CYS A 445 -7.91 -7.91 0.51
CA CYS A 445 -9.11 -7.16 0.17
C CYS A 445 -9.37 -6.01 1.16
N SER A 446 -9.87 -4.87 0.65
CA SER A 446 -9.95 -3.61 1.42
C SER A 446 -11.23 -3.44 2.26
N TYR A 447 -11.21 -2.44 3.15
CA TYR A 447 -12.26 -2.15 4.12
C TYR A 447 -13.63 -1.77 3.55
N GLN A 448 -13.62 -0.96 2.50
CA GLN A 448 -14.76 -0.17 2.06
C GLN A 448 -15.58 -0.88 0.97
N LYS A 449 -16.69 -0.29 0.55
CA LYS A 449 -17.54 -0.83 -0.53
C LYS A 449 -17.01 -0.38 -1.90
N VAL A 450 -17.24 -1.21 -2.91
CA VAL A 450 -17.04 -0.88 -4.33
C VAL A 450 -18.34 -1.20 -5.05
N ASN A 451 -18.95 -0.21 -5.70
CA ASN A 451 -20.29 -0.33 -6.29
C ASN A 451 -21.30 -1.01 -5.31
N ASN A 452 -21.35 -0.50 -4.08
CA ASN A 452 -22.20 -0.91 -2.96
C ASN A 452 -22.01 -2.34 -2.38
N SER A 453 -20.93 -3.05 -2.70
CA SER A 453 -20.52 -4.29 -1.99
C SER A 453 -19.11 -4.18 -1.42
N TYR A 454 -18.94 -4.51 -0.13
CA TYR A 454 -17.65 -4.52 0.58
C TYR A 454 -16.61 -5.34 -0.17
N ALA A 455 -15.39 -4.83 -0.37
CA ALA A 455 -14.41 -5.46 -1.25
C ALA A 455 -14.09 -6.92 -0.85
N CYS A 456 -14.03 -7.22 0.45
CA CYS A 456 -13.86 -8.59 0.99
C CYS A 456 -15.04 -9.55 0.81
N GLU A 457 -16.14 -9.11 0.21
CA GLU A 457 -17.26 -9.97 -0.20
C GLU A 457 -17.84 -9.56 -1.57
N ASN A 458 -17.07 -8.81 -2.37
CA ASN A 458 -17.47 -8.37 -3.69
C ASN A 458 -17.10 -9.41 -4.75
N SER A 459 -18.09 -10.19 -5.17
CA SER A 459 -17.88 -11.29 -6.11
C SER A 459 -17.36 -10.87 -7.50
N LYS A 460 -17.67 -9.67 -8.04
CA LYS A 460 -17.04 -9.20 -9.29
C LYS A 460 -15.54 -8.99 -9.10
N LEU A 461 -15.13 -8.36 -7.99
CA LEU A 461 -13.71 -8.11 -7.73
C LEU A 461 -12.95 -9.42 -7.46
N LEU A 462 -13.39 -10.23 -6.50
CA LEU A 462 -12.64 -11.39 -6.03
C LEU A 462 -12.80 -12.63 -6.92
N ASN A 463 -14.04 -13.01 -7.27
CA ASN A 463 -14.28 -14.17 -8.13
C ASN A 463 -14.04 -13.83 -9.61
N GLY A 464 -14.63 -12.74 -10.11
CA GLY A 464 -14.64 -12.41 -11.54
C GLY A 464 -13.31 -11.84 -12.07
N ILE A 465 -12.81 -10.78 -11.45
CA ILE A 465 -11.59 -10.11 -11.89
C ILE A 465 -10.37 -10.85 -11.37
N LEU A 466 -10.19 -10.96 -10.04
CA LEU A 466 -8.95 -11.50 -9.48
C LEU A 466 -8.74 -13.00 -9.77
N LYS A 467 -9.71 -13.85 -9.44
CA LYS A 467 -9.53 -15.31 -9.54
C LYS A 467 -9.76 -15.89 -10.94
N ASP A 468 -10.64 -15.31 -11.76
CA ASP A 468 -10.88 -15.80 -13.12
C ASP A 468 -10.12 -15.04 -14.21
N GLU A 469 -10.32 -13.72 -14.32
CA GLU A 469 -9.67 -12.93 -15.37
C GLU A 469 -8.15 -12.86 -15.16
N LEU A 470 -7.69 -12.42 -13.99
CA LEU A 470 -6.26 -12.38 -13.67
C LEU A 470 -5.69 -13.76 -13.34
N GLY A 471 -6.51 -14.82 -13.30
CA GLY A 471 -6.06 -16.19 -13.09
C GLY A 471 -5.32 -16.44 -11.77
N PHE A 472 -5.62 -15.67 -10.71
CA PHE A 472 -4.87 -15.69 -9.45
C PHE A 472 -4.89 -17.06 -8.75
N GLN A 473 -3.69 -17.62 -8.53
CA GLN A 473 -3.48 -18.94 -7.91
C GLN A 473 -3.30 -18.90 -6.38
N GLY A 474 -2.94 -17.75 -5.81
CA GLY A 474 -2.74 -17.57 -4.37
C GLY A 474 -4.04 -17.46 -3.57
N PHE A 475 -3.95 -16.96 -2.34
CA PHE A 475 -5.09 -16.79 -1.43
C PHE A 475 -5.46 -15.31 -1.21
N VAL A 476 -6.76 -15.04 -1.01
CA VAL A 476 -7.28 -13.72 -0.64
C VAL A 476 -7.46 -13.65 0.88
N GLN A 477 -6.76 -12.73 1.53
CA GLN A 477 -6.97 -12.40 2.94
C GLN A 477 -7.77 -11.10 3.10
N SER A 478 -8.44 -10.91 4.24
CA SER A 478 -8.99 -9.60 4.60
C SER A 478 -7.92 -8.65 5.14
N ASP A 479 -8.16 -7.36 4.97
CA ASP A 479 -7.66 -6.34 5.91
C ASP A 479 -8.35 -6.52 7.29
N TRP A 480 -7.86 -5.87 8.33
CA TRP A 480 -8.16 -6.23 9.73
C TRP A 480 -9.58 -5.81 10.14
N LEU A 481 -10.50 -6.78 10.26
CA LEU A 481 -11.97 -6.61 10.34
C LEU A 481 -12.66 -6.19 9.02
N ALA A 482 -12.00 -6.20 7.86
CA ALA A 482 -12.66 -5.88 6.59
C ALA A 482 -13.71 -6.94 6.15
N GLN A 483 -13.71 -8.13 6.75
CA GLN A 483 -14.77 -9.12 6.58
C GLN A 483 -16.08 -8.65 7.24
N ARG A 484 -17.19 -8.60 6.48
CA ARG A 484 -18.51 -8.17 7.00
C ARG A 484 -19.60 -9.25 7.00
N SER A 485 -19.31 -10.46 6.53
CA SER A 485 -20.20 -11.62 6.64
C SER A 485 -19.43 -12.95 6.65
N GLY A 486 -20.06 -14.02 7.17
CA GLY A 486 -19.51 -15.38 7.17
C GLY A 486 -19.65 -16.08 5.82
N VAL A 487 -20.87 -16.50 5.48
CA VAL A 487 -21.16 -17.25 4.23
C VAL A 487 -21.01 -16.38 2.97
N GLY A 488 -21.30 -15.08 3.05
CA GLY A 488 -21.20 -14.17 1.92
C GLY A 488 -19.77 -14.05 1.41
N SER A 489 -18.85 -13.56 2.25
CA SER A 489 -17.42 -13.48 1.93
C SER A 489 -16.83 -14.81 1.44
N ALA A 490 -17.18 -15.92 2.10
CA ALA A 490 -16.72 -17.26 1.73
C ALA A 490 -17.12 -17.66 0.30
N LEU A 491 -18.34 -17.36 -0.14
CA LEU A 491 -18.82 -17.65 -1.51
C LEU A 491 -18.41 -16.57 -2.52
N SER A 492 -18.19 -15.34 -2.07
CA SER A 492 -17.72 -14.22 -2.89
C SER A 492 -16.22 -14.27 -3.21
N GLY A 493 -15.43 -15.12 -2.53
CA GLY A 493 -14.06 -15.42 -2.91
C GLY A 493 -12.97 -15.10 -1.88
N LEU A 494 -13.32 -14.75 -0.64
CA LEU A 494 -12.35 -14.65 0.46
C LEU A 494 -11.80 -16.06 0.80
N ASP A 495 -10.52 -16.15 1.21
CA ASP A 495 -9.88 -17.41 1.63
C ASP A 495 -9.35 -17.38 3.07
N MET A 496 -8.97 -16.21 3.59
CA MET A 496 -8.43 -16.04 4.93
C MET A 496 -9.06 -14.83 5.64
N SER A 497 -9.55 -15.04 6.86
CA SER A 497 -10.08 -13.99 7.74
C SER A 497 -8.99 -13.48 8.68
N MET A 498 -8.77 -12.16 8.73
CA MET A 498 -7.78 -11.51 9.60
C MET A 498 -8.39 -10.28 10.33
N PRO A 499 -8.06 -10.06 11.62
CA PRO A 499 -7.29 -10.94 12.52
C PRO A 499 -8.05 -12.21 12.94
N GLY A 500 -9.28 -12.40 12.43
CA GLY A 500 -10.15 -13.55 12.68
C GLY A 500 -11.45 -13.16 13.37
N ASP A 501 -11.46 -12.04 14.11
CA ASP A 501 -12.63 -11.48 14.80
C ASP A 501 -13.78 -11.12 13.83
N GLY A 502 -14.96 -10.86 14.39
CA GLY A 502 -16.19 -10.59 13.64
C GLY A 502 -16.40 -9.12 13.32
N ALA A 503 -17.42 -8.53 13.92
CA ALA A 503 -17.80 -7.12 13.70
C ALA A 503 -17.05 -6.13 14.61
N LEU A 504 -16.37 -6.63 15.65
CA LEU A 504 -15.74 -5.86 16.72
C LEU A 504 -14.33 -6.42 17.01
N TRP A 505 -13.47 -5.62 17.63
CA TRP A 505 -12.12 -6.04 18.01
C TRP A 505 -12.11 -6.88 19.30
N ALA A 506 -11.41 -8.01 19.28
CA ALA A 506 -11.04 -8.80 20.46
C ALA A 506 -12.22 -9.22 21.36
N ASP A 507 -13.38 -9.53 20.78
CA ASP A 507 -14.55 -10.09 21.47
C ASP A 507 -14.67 -11.62 21.31
N GLY A 508 -14.00 -12.19 20.30
CA GLY A 508 -14.03 -13.62 19.96
C GLY A 508 -15.26 -14.08 19.18
N ASP A 509 -16.16 -13.21 18.72
CA ASP A 509 -17.35 -13.58 17.94
C ASP A 509 -17.10 -13.53 16.42
N SER A 510 -16.17 -14.37 15.96
CA SER A 510 -15.78 -14.50 14.55
C SER A 510 -16.97 -14.66 13.58
N PHE A 511 -16.84 -14.11 12.37
CA PHE A 511 -17.70 -14.47 11.24
C PHE A 511 -17.42 -15.89 10.70
N TRP A 512 -16.20 -16.41 10.90
CA TRP A 512 -15.76 -17.76 10.55
C TRP A 512 -15.46 -18.59 11.82
N GLY A 513 -14.31 -19.26 11.92
CA GLY A 513 -14.03 -20.23 12.99
C GLY A 513 -15.17 -21.26 13.10
N MET A 514 -15.67 -21.49 14.32
CA MET A 514 -16.86 -22.32 14.58
C MET A 514 -18.03 -22.08 13.60
N ARG A 515 -18.28 -20.83 13.15
CA ARG A 515 -19.38 -20.51 12.23
C ARG A 515 -19.13 -21.05 10.82
N LEU A 516 -17.89 -21.08 10.35
CA LEU A 516 -17.53 -21.68 9.05
C LEU A 516 -17.64 -23.21 9.13
N THR A 517 -17.22 -23.83 10.24
CA THR A 517 -17.45 -25.26 10.50
C THR A 517 -18.93 -25.62 10.52
N GLN A 518 -19.78 -24.79 11.15
CA GLN A 518 -21.24 -24.96 11.09
C GLN A 518 -21.78 -24.81 9.66
N ALA A 519 -21.30 -23.82 8.89
CA ALA A 519 -21.71 -23.57 7.52
C ALA A 519 -21.36 -24.72 6.55
N ALA A 520 -20.23 -25.40 6.79
CA ALA A 520 -19.85 -26.62 6.09
C ALA A 520 -20.81 -27.78 6.39
N LEU A 521 -21.04 -28.07 7.68
CA LEU A 521 -21.92 -29.15 8.13
C LEU A 521 -23.38 -28.97 7.70
N ASN A 522 -23.86 -27.72 7.67
CA ASN A 522 -25.20 -27.38 7.19
C ASN A 522 -25.30 -27.14 5.67
N THR A 523 -24.21 -27.33 4.93
CA THR A 523 -24.14 -27.17 3.46
C THR A 523 -24.46 -25.76 2.91
N SER A 524 -24.38 -24.70 3.72
CA SER A 524 -24.45 -23.31 3.24
C SER A 524 -23.14 -22.81 2.65
N VAL A 525 -22.01 -23.39 3.06
CA VAL A 525 -20.74 -23.32 2.31
C VAL A 525 -20.39 -24.73 1.82
N PRO A 526 -20.22 -24.96 0.51
CA PRO A 526 -19.79 -26.25 -0.01
C PRO A 526 -18.37 -26.61 0.45
N MET A 527 -18.12 -27.91 0.73
CA MET A 527 -16.77 -28.39 1.04
C MET A 527 -15.75 -28.08 -0.07
N GLU A 528 -16.18 -28.02 -1.33
CA GLU A 528 -15.37 -27.58 -2.47
C GLU A 528 -14.76 -26.18 -2.25
N ARG A 529 -15.53 -25.23 -1.73
CA ARG A 529 -15.07 -23.87 -1.41
C ARG A 529 -14.01 -23.92 -0.31
N ILE A 530 -14.28 -24.64 0.79
CA ILE A 530 -13.37 -24.75 1.93
C ILE A 530 -12.07 -25.47 1.56
N ASN A 531 -12.15 -26.55 0.77
CA ASN A 531 -10.97 -27.24 0.28
C ASN A 531 -10.11 -26.30 -0.59
N ASP A 532 -10.69 -25.53 -1.52
CA ASP A 532 -9.94 -24.56 -2.35
C ASP A 532 -9.33 -23.40 -1.54
N MET A 533 -10.04 -22.85 -0.54
CA MET A 533 -9.49 -21.83 0.36
C MET A 533 -8.19 -22.31 1.01
N VAL A 534 -8.21 -23.49 1.62
CA VAL A 534 -7.03 -24.08 2.28
C VAL A 534 -5.97 -24.49 1.27
N THR A 535 -6.37 -25.03 0.11
CA THR A 535 -5.42 -25.44 -0.94
C THR A 535 -4.65 -24.25 -1.48
N ARG A 536 -5.28 -23.08 -1.66
CA ARG A 536 -4.60 -21.82 -2.03
C ARG A 536 -3.54 -21.42 -1.02
N ILE A 537 -3.86 -21.48 0.28
CA ILE A 537 -2.96 -21.11 1.38
C ILE A 537 -1.78 -22.10 1.47
N VAL A 538 -2.07 -23.41 1.47
CA VAL A 538 -1.06 -24.48 1.57
C VAL A 538 -0.21 -24.56 0.30
N ALA A 539 -0.78 -24.31 -0.89
CA ALA A 539 -0.02 -24.24 -2.13
C ALA A 539 0.94 -23.05 -2.14
N ALA A 540 0.54 -21.88 -1.61
CA ALA A 540 1.45 -20.75 -1.49
C ALA A 540 2.61 -21.06 -0.53
N TRP A 541 2.32 -21.67 0.62
CA TRP A 541 3.34 -22.16 1.58
C TRP A 541 4.34 -23.13 0.92
N TYR A 542 3.88 -24.10 0.12
CA TYR A 542 4.75 -24.99 -0.65
C TYR A 542 5.50 -24.27 -1.80
N HIS A 543 4.85 -23.36 -2.52
CA HIS A 543 5.45 -22.66 -3.66
C HIS A 543 6.68 -21.86 -3.23
N PHE A 544 6.57 -21.14 -2.10
CA PHE A 544 7.67 -20.36 -1.54
C PHE A 544 8.57 -21.17 -0.58
N ARG A 545 8.46 -22.52 -0.65
CA ARG A 545 9.30 -23.51 0.04
C ARG A 545 9.35 -23.35 1.56
N GLN A 546 8.25 -22.91 2.17
CA GLN A 546 8.15 -22.76 3.63
C GLN A 546 8.01 -24.10 4.36
N ASP A 547 7.74 -25.19 3.61
CA ASP A 547 7.89 -26.58 4.05
C ASP A 547 9.35 -26.98 4.36
N SER A 548 10.33 -26.22 3.85
CA SER A 548 11.76 -26.40 4.14
C SER A 548 12.29 -25.57 5.31
N TRP A 549 11.42 -24.83 6.00
CA TRP A 549 11.80 -24.05 7.19
C TRP A 549 11.77 -24.92 8.45
N ASP A 550 12.53 -24.53 9.48
CA ASP A 550 12.40 -25.15 10.80
C ASP A 550 10.96 -24.99 11.31
N LEU A 551 10.35 -26.08 11.80
CA LEU A 551 9.02 -26.03 12.42
C LEU A 551 9.04 -25.15 13.68
N PRO A 552 7.92 -24.51 14.06
CA PRO A 552 7.82 -23.78 15.32
C PRO A 552 7.91 -24.71 16.54
N PRO A 553 8.15 -24.16 17.75
CA PRO A 553 8.01 -24.90 18.99
C PRO A 553 6.62 -25.57 19.11
N PRO A 554 6.51 -26.75 19.75
CA PRO A 554 7.59 -27.53 20.37
C PRO A 554 8.37 -28.43 19.39
N LEU A 555 8.04 -28.43 18.09
CA LEU A 555 8.60 -29.36 17.10
C LEU A 555 9.97 -28.94 16.56
N GLY A 556 10.27 -27.63 16.58
CA GLY A 556 11.56 -27.09 16.15
C GLY A 556 11.89 -25.74 16.79
N LYS A 557 12.57 -24.88 16.03
CA LYS A 557 13.05 -23.55 16.48
C LYS A 557 12.65 -22.40 15.54
N GLY A 558 11.81 -22.67 14.54
CA GLY A 558 11.30 -21.64 13.64
C GLY A 558 10.06 -20.94 14.18
N GLY A 559 9.27 -20.36 13.27
CA GLY A 559 8.20 -19.44 13.63
C GLY A 559 8.71 -18.06 14.09
N PRO A 560 7.81 -17.14 14.47
CA PRO A 560 8.16 -15.78 14.87
C PRO A 560 9.07 -15.75 16.10
N ASN A 561 10.10 -14.90 16.06
CA ASN A 561 11.10 -14.74 17.13
C ASN A 561 11.07 -13.35 17.81
N PHE A 562 9.97 -12.63 17.62
CA PHE A 562 9.64 -11.34 18.23
C PHE A 562 8.14 -11.31 18.54
N SER A 563 7.68 -10.34 19.35
CA SER A 563 6.27 -10.13 19.68
C SER A 563 5.81 -8.73 19.27
N SER A 564 4.68 -8.66 18.58
CA SER A 564 4.05 -7.40 18.15
C SER A 564 3.47 -6.57 19.32
N TRP A 565 3.44 -7.12 20.53
CA TRP A 565 2.66 -6.60 21.66
C TRP A 565 3.50 -6.21 22.87
N THR A 566 4.79 -6.49 22.85
CA THR A 566 5.72 -6.10 23.93
C THR A 566 7.16 -6.07 23.42
N ASN A 567 7.96 -5.13 23.93
CA ASN A 567 9.41 -5.08 23.72
C ASN A 567 10.17 -5.94 24.75
N GLU A 568 9.49 -6.48 25.76
CA GLU A 568 10.11 -7.30 26.81
C GLU A 568 10.54 -8.67 26.30
N ARG A 569 11.62 -9.21 26.87
CA ARG A 569 12.11 -10.55 26.51
C ARG A 569 11.09 -11.65 26.79
N MET A 570 10.30 -11.47 27.86
CA MET A 570 9.32 -12.43 28.36
C MET A 570 7.89 -11.88 28.20
N GLY A 571 6.95 -12.73 27.83
CA GLY A 571 5.54 -12.33 27.67
C GLY A 571 4.61 -13.54 27.51
N GLY A 572 3.31 -13.29 27.54
CA GLY A 572 2.30 -14.29 27.17
C GLY A 572 2.26 -14.52 25.66
N LEU A 573 1.82 -15.71 25.24
CA LEU A 573 1.70 -16.06 23.82
C LEU A 573 0.42 -15.46 23.20
N HIS A 574 -0.62 -15.24 23.99
CA HIS A 574 -1.92 -14.73 23.54
C HIS A 574 -2.39 -13.53 24.39
N PRO A 575 -1.63 -12.40 24.44
CA PRO A 575 -1.88 -11.29 25.37
C PRO A 575 -3.24 -10.59 25.22
N GLY A 576 -4.00 -10.83 24.14
CA GLY A 576 -5.41 -10.41 24.05
C GLY A 576 -6.33 -11.10 25.06
N SER A 577 -5.93 -12.25 25.59
CA SER A 577 -6.67 -13.12 26.52
C SER A 577 -6.32 -12.85 27.98
N GLY A 578 -7.32 -12.74 28.85
CA GLY A 578 -7.12 -12.46 30.29
C GLY A 578 -6.86 -13.70 31.15
N ASP A 579 -6.98 -14.89 30.57
CA ASP A 579 -6.84 -16.21 31.19
C ASP A 579 -5.71 -17.05 30.57
N ASP A 580 -4.85 -16.42 29.74
CA ASP A 580 -3.57 -16.99 29.33
C ASP A 580 -2.51 -16.76 30.42
N GLU A 581 -2.17 -17.80 31.18
CA GLU A 581 -1.10 -17.78 32.19
C GLU A 581 0.31 -18.06 31.62
N THR A 582 0.49 -18.14 30.29
CA THR A 582 1.82 -18.37 29.69
C THR A 582 2.78 -17.20 29.93
N HIS A 583 4.07 -17.52 30.08
CA HIS A 583 5.13 -16.53 30.23
C HIS A 583 6.43 -17.06 29.62
N GLU A 584 6.56 -16.93 28.31
CA GLU A 584 7.63 -17.53 27.50
C GLU A 584 8.55 -16.48 26.88
N VAL A 585 9.61 -16.93 26.19
CA VAL A 585 10.57 -16.05 25.50
C VAL A 585 9.98 -15.59 24.17
N VAL A 586 9.21 -14.51 24.21
CA VAL A 586 8.50 -13.98 23.02
C VAL A 586 9.38 -13.05 22.17
N ASN A 587 10.44 -12.46 22.74
CA ASN A 587 11.45 -11.70 21.98
C ASN A 587 12.83 -12.33 22.12
N GLN A 588 13.47 -12.59 20.98
CA GLN A 588 14.83 -13.12 20.87
C GLN A 588 15.85 -12.08 20.40
N PHE A 589 15.41 -10.85 20.08
CA PHE A 589 16.24 -9.72 19.64
C PHE A 589 17.13 -10.03 18.41
N VAL A 590 16.61 -10.82 17.47
CA VAL A 590 17.32 -11.22 16.25
C VAL A 590 17.55 -10.00 15.36
N ASN A 591 18.82 -9.65 15.14
CA ASN A 591 19.20 -8.57 14.24
C ASN A 591 19.06 -8.98 12.76
N ALA A 592 18.13 -8.34 12.06
CA ALA A 592 17.76 -8.67 10.69
C ALA A 592 18.50 -7.84 9.62
N GLN A 593 19.05 -6.67 9.99
CA GLN A 593 19.62 -5.63 9.12
C GLN A 593 20.89 -6.02 8.31
N ALA A 594 21.30 -7.30 8.38
CA ALA A 594 22.54 -7.87 7.84
C ALA A 594 23.86 -7.20 8.31
N THR A 595 23.80 -6.34 9.33
CA THR A 595 24.97 -5.65 9.89
C THR A 595 25.97 -6.63 10.52
N GLY A 596 27.26 -6.39 10.31
CA GLY A 596 28.34 -7.28 10.76
C GLY A 596 28.51 -8.58 9.96
N THR A 597 27.73 -8.81 8.91
CA THR A 597 27.88 -9.97 8.02
C THR A 597 28.77 -9.66 6.80
N LYS A 598 28.95 -10.63 5.89
CA LYS A 598 29.59 -10.40 4.58
C LYS A 598 28.67 -9.78 3.53
N ALA A 599 27.36 -9.85 3.73
CA ALA A 599 26.37 -9.31 2.78
C ALA A 599 26.22 -7.80 2.97
N LEU A 600 25.72 -7.09 1.95
CA LEU A 600 25.48 -5.65 2.06
C LEU A 600 24.50 -5.32 3.22
N PRO A 601 24.88 -4.40 4.13
CA PRO A 601 23.96 -3.88 5.15
C PRO A 601 22.73 -3.21 4.52
N HIS A 602 21.54 -3.53 5.02
CA HIS A 602 20.29 -3.08 4.41
C HIS A 602 20.09 -1.56 4.48
N SER A 603 20.73 -0.87 5.44
CA SER A 603 20.80 0.59 5.49
C SER A 603 21.45 1.22 4.26
N LEU A 604 22.41 0.57 3.59
CA LEU A 604 22.98 1.10 2.35
C LEU A 604 21.98 1.01 1.17
N ILE A 605 21.09 0.02 1.17
CA ILE A 605 19.98 -0.07 0.22
C ILE A 605 18.96 1.04 0.52
N ALA A 606 18.61 1.25 1.79
CA ALA A 606 17.75 2.35 2.23
C ALA A 606 18.29 3.73 1.80
N ARG A 607 19.57 4.01 2.08
CA ARG A 607 20.28 5.23 1.67
C ARG A 607 20.25 5.43 0.15
N ARG A 608 20.52 4.38 -0.64
CA ARG A 608 20.52 4.47 -2.11
C ARG A 608 19.12 4.70 -2.67
N VAL A 609 18.08 4.08 -2.11
CA VAL A 609 16.68 4.34 -2.49
C VAL A 609 16.27 5.78 -2.17
N ALA A 610 16.63 6.31 -1.00
CA ALA A 610 16.35 7.70 -0.64
C ALA A 610 17.10 8.70 -1.55
N ALA A 611 18.40 8.46 -1.83
CA ALA A 611 19.20 9.35 -2.67
C ALA A 611 18.75 9.32 -4.14
N GLU A 612 18.53 8.13 -4.72
CA GLU A 612 18.00 8.02 -6.10
C GLU A 612 16.51 8.39 -6.22
N GLY A 613 15.76 8.43 -5.12
CA GLY A 613 14.36 8.85 -5.04
C GLY A 613 14.16 10.34 -4.71
N THR A 614 15.24 11.08 -4.44
CA THR A 614 15.19 12.54 -4.23
C THR A 614 15.11 13.26 -5.58
N ILE A 615 14.08 14.09 -5.77
CA ILE A 615 13.85 14.87 -6.99
C ILE A 615 14.40 16.29 -6.82
N LEU A 616 15.20 16.77 -7.78
CA LEU A 616 15.57 18.19 -7.86
C LEU A 616 14.54 18.93 -8.73
N LEU A 617 13.75 19.80 -8.11
CA LEU A 617 12.66 20.52 -8.77
C LEU A 617 13.10 21.89 -9.33
N LYS A 618 14.04 22.54 -8.66
CA LYS A 618 14.57 23.87 -9.06
C LYS A 618 16.08 23.93 -8.79
N ASN A 619 16.85 24.48 -9.71
CA ASN A 619 18.28 24.75 -9.49
C ASN A 619 18.75 25.99 -10.29
N VAL A 620 18.66 27.17 -9.68
CA VAL A 620 19.04 28.45 -10.28
C VAL A 620 20.55 28.69 -10.14
N ASN A 621 21.20 29.10 -11.23
CA ASN A 621 22.62 29.43 -11.30
C ASN A 621 23.54 28.29 -10.80
N ASN A 622 23.15 27.03 -11.02
CA ASN A 622 23.84 25.83 -10.53
C ASN A 622 24.22 25.95 -9.04
N THR A 623 23.24 26.32 -8.21
CA THR A 623 23.42 26.48 -6.76
C THR A 623 23.61 25.15 -6.05
N LEU A 624 23.05 24.07 -6.61
CA LEU A 624 23.42 22.70 -6.30
C LEU A 624 24.21 22.09 -7.47
N PRO A 625 25.17 21.19 -7.23
CA PRO A 625 25.59 20.69 -5.92
C PRO A 625 26.40 21.71 -5.09
N LEU A 626 26.36 21.56 -3.76
CA LEU A 626 27.12 22.34 -2.80
C LEU A 626 28.60 21.92 -2.79
N SER A 627 29.50 22.84 -2.46
CA SER A 627 30.92 22.53 -2.24
C SER A 627 31.23 22.38 -0.76
N ARG A 628 31.92 21.29 -0.40
CA ARG A 628 32.47 21.06 0.95
C ARG A 628 33.62 22.03 1.30
N ALA A 629 34.28 22.55 0.27
CA ALA A 629 35.36 23.55 0.36
C ALA A 629 34.88 24.97 0.00
N ALA A 630 33.60 25.29 0.22
CA ALA A 630 33.08 26.63 0.03
C ALA A 630 33.71 27.63 1.03
N THR A 631 33.97 28.85 0.55
CA THR A 631 34.52 29.97 1.35
C THR A 631 33.56 31.16 1.32
N GLY A 632 33.38 31.84 2.46
CA GLY A 632 32.50 33.00 2.56
C GLY A 632 33.13 34.28 2.01
N PRO A 633 32.35 35.21 1.44
CA PRO A 633 32.82 36.52 0.99
C PRO A 633 33.36 37.42 2.12
N LYS A 634 33.18 37.00 3.38
CA LYS A 634 33.71 37.67 4.59
C LYS A 634 34.67 36.79 5.40
N GLY A 635 35.12 35.64 4.88
CA GLY A 635 35.97 34.67 5.59
C GLY A 635 35.35 33.27 5.61
N ALA A 636 34.96 32.78 6.79
CA ALA A 636 34.27 31.50 6.93
C ALA A 636 32.92 31.50 6.16
N TYR A 637 32.58 30.38 5.54
CA TYR A 637 31.32 30.15 4.83
C TYR A 637 30.20 29.85 5.82
N ARG A 638 29.19 30.72 5.89
CA ARG A 638 28.17 30.67 6.95
C ARG A 638 26.91 30.01 6.44
N VAL A 639 26.53 28.91 7.09
CA VAL A 639 25.40 28.06 6.70
C VAL A 639 24.37 28.03 7.82
N GLY A 640 23.20 28.59 7.57
CA GLY A 640 22.05 28.41 8.44
C GLY A 640 21.21 27.21 7.99
N ILE A 641 20.87 26.32 8.92
CA ILE A 641 19.95 25.21 8.72
C ILE A 641 18.67 25.53 9.53
N TYR A 642 17.53 25.57 8.86
CA TYR A 642 16.28 26.13 9.38
C TYR A 642 15.11 25.16 9.25
N GLY A 643 14.23 25.20 10.23
CA GLY A 643 13.00 24.42 10.25
C GLY A 643 13.10 23.20 11.14
N GLU A 644 11.96 22.82 11.72
CA GLU A 644 11.81 21.67 12.61
C GLU A 644 12.16 20.36 11.89
N ASP A 645 11.75 20.22 10.62
CA ASP A 645 12.01 19.07 9.74
C ASP A 645 13.50 18.83 9.44
N ALA A 646 14.40 19.74 9.83
CA ALA A 646 15.83 19.49 9.83
C ALA A 646 16.30 18.65 11.03
N GLY A 647 15.55 18.64 12.14
CA GLY A 647 15.99 18.13 13.44
C GLY A 647 15.57 16.69 13.76
N PRO A 648 16.08 16.12 14.86
CA PRO A 648 15.71 14.78 15.35
C PRO A 648 14.38 14.75 16.14
N GLY A 649 13.82 15.92 16.46
CA GLY A 649 12.65 16.04 17.35
C GLY A 649 12.95 15.49 18.76
N ASP A 650 11.90 14.95 19.41
CA ASP A 650 11.98 14.17 20.65
C ASP A 650 12.35 12.69 20.40
N GLY A 651 12.66 12.32 19.15
CA GLY A 651 13.11 10.99 18.72
C GLY A 651 12.12 10.27 17.78
N PRO A 652 12.59 9.37 16.91
CA PRO A 652 11.80 8.86 15.79
C PRO A 652 10.64 7.92 16.18
N ASN A 653 10.71 7.31 17.36
CA ASN A 653 9.71 6.33 17.83
C ASN A 653 8.87 6.87 19.01
N VAL A 654 8.95 8.18 19.31
CA VAL A 654 8.27 8.78 20.49
C VAL A 654 6.74 8.67 20.41
N CYS A 655 6.19 8.78 19.20
CA CYS A 655 4.77 8.53 18.90
C CYS A 655 4.59 7.10 18.37
N ALA A 656 3.58 6.39 18.89
CA ALA A 656 3.22 5.04 18.45
C ALA A 656 2.72 5.05 16.99
N ASP A 657 3.06 4.03 16.21
CA ASP A 657 2.74 3.93 14.76
C ASP A 657 3.13 5.18 13.94
N ARG A 658 4.10 5.97 14.45
CA ARG A 658 4.54 7.28 13.93
C ARG A 658 3.44 8.35 13.87
N GLY A 659 2.38 8.22 14.68
CA GLY A 659 1.23 9.11 14.73
C GLY A 659 1.47 10.50 15.33
N CYS A 660 2.50 11.21 14.87
CA CYS A 660 2.67 12.66 15.03
C CYS A 660 3.75 13.19 14.08
N ASN A 661 3.53 14.38 13.51
CA ASN A 661 4.55 15.10 12.76
C ASN A 661 5.41 15.93 13.73
N GLN A 662 6.63 15.47 14.00
CA GLN A 662 7.60 16.21 14.81
C GLN A 662 9.03 15.89 14.40
N GLY A 663 9.89 16.90 14.34
CA GLY A 663 11.23 16.75 13.75
C GLY A 663 11.17 16.38 12.26
N THR A 664 12.18 15.63 11.78
CA THR A 664 12.31 15.25 10.36
C THR A 664 11.35 14.12 9.95
N LEU A 665 10.62 14.30 8.85
CA LEU A 665 9.60 13.35 8.43
C LEU A 665 10.18 12.17 7.61
N GLY A 666 10.52 11.08 8.32
CA GLY A 666 11.09 9.86 7.71
C GLY A 666 10.06 8.88 7.11
N SER A 667 8.82 8.90 7.60
CA SER A 667 7.67 8.03 7.26
C SER A 667 6.38 8.75 7.65
N GLY A 668 5.26 8.46 6.98
CA GLY A 668 3.93 8.78 7.53
C GLY A 668 3.48 7.73 8.55
N TRP A 669 2.22 7.81 9.00
CA TRP A 669 1.71 7.03 10.15
C TRP A 669 0.75 5.87 9.84
N GLY A 670 0.61 4.95 10.79
CA GLY A 670 -0.34 3.82 10.76
C GLY A 670 0.30 2.46 10.51
N SER A 671 -0.46 1.48 10.01
CA SER A 671 0.03 0.12 9.71
C SER A 671 1.14 0.07 8.65
N GLY A 672 1.22 1.08 7.79
CA GLY A 672 2.32 1.25 6.85
C GLY A 672 3.66 1.59 7.50
N ALA A 673 3.66 2.11 8.74
CA ALA A 673 4.83 2.61 9.45
C ALA A 673 5.52 1.52 10.30
N VAL A 674 6.78 1.76 10.68
CA VAL A 674 7.60 0.82 11.46
C VAL A 674 8.46 1.54 12.50
N GLU A 675 9.03 0.78 13.43
CA GLU A 675 10.00 1.31 14.41
C GLU A 675 11.35 1.57 13.73
N PHE A 676 11.90 2.77 13.90
CA PHE A 676 13.22 3.12 13.42
C PHE A 676 14.30 2.52 14.33
N PRO A 677 15.32 1.79 13.82
CA PRO A 677 16.49 1.41 14.63
C PRO A 677 17.35 2.63 14.98
N TYR A 678 17.30 3.65 14.13
CA TYR A 678 17.77 5.03 14.27
C TYR A 678 17.12 5.86 13.16
N LEU A 679 17.21 7.19 13.23
CA LEU A 679 16.87 8.08 12.12
C LEU A 679 17.92 9.19 12.07
N ILE A 680 18.74 9.22 11.03
CA ILE A 680 19.76 10.28 10.85
C ILE A 680 19.05 11.53 10.33
N SER A 681 18.91 12.56 11.17
CA SER A 681 18.28 13.81 10.75
C SER A 681 19.16 14.62 9.78
N PRO A 682 18.57 15.48 8.93
CA PRO A 682 19.33 16.39 8.07
C PRO A 682 20.34 17.25 8.85
N TRP A 683 19.98 17.73 10.04
CA TRP A 683 20.87 18.46 10.93
C TRP A 683 22.09 17.63 11.35
N GLU A 684 21.89 16.36 11.73
CA GLU A 684 22.98 15.50 12.20
C GLU A 684 24.00 15.20 11.10
N ALA A 685 23.53 14.98 9.87
CA ALA A 685 24.41 14.77 8.71
C ALA A 685 25.08 16.07 8.25
N LEU A 686 24.34 17.19 8.19
CA LEU A 686 24.83 18.43 7.57
C LEU A 686 25.68 19.31 8.50
N ARG A 687 25.52 19.23 9.82
CA ARG A 687 26.31 20.01 10.79
C ARG A 687 27.82 19.70 10.78
N LEU A 688 28.22 18.58 10.18
CA LEU A 688 29.62 18.15 10.00
C LEU A 688 30.04 18.05 8.52
N ALA A 689 29.20 18.49 7.58
CA ALA A 689 29.39 18.28 6.14
C ALA A 689 30.39 19.24 5.46
N TRP A 690 30.88 20.23 6.20
CA TRP A 690 31.90 21.22 5.82
C TRP A 690 33.05 21.23 6.83
N HIS A 691 34.22 21.72 6.40
CA HIS A 691 35.38 21.89 7.29
C HIS A 691 35.15 23.03 8.29
N SER A 692 35.28 22.75 9.59
CA SER A 692 35.05 23.70 10.69
C SER A 692 36.06 24.87 10.73
N GLU A 693 37.19 24.75 10.04
CA GLU A 693 38.20 25.81 9.89
C GLU A 693 37.78 26.87 8.85
N THR A 694 36.91 26.51 7.91
CA THR A 694 36.49 27.38 6.78
C THR A 694 34.99 27.65 6.75
N SER A 695 34.22 27.13 7.71
CA SER A 695 32.75 27.26 7.74
C SER A 695 32.19 27.43 9.16
N ASP A 696 30.97 27.97 9.22
CA ASP A 696 30.21 28.22 10.45
C ASP A 696 28.77 27.74 10.21
N VAL A 697 28.47 26.51 10.64
CA VAL A 697 27.20 25.82 10.37
C VAL A 697 26.33 25.86 11.63
N ARG A 698 25.13 26.46 11.52
CA ARG A 698 24.25 26.75 12.66
C ARG A 698 22.83 26.23 12.44
N GLY A 699 22.34 25.45 13.40
CA GLY A 699 20.98 24.90 13.41
C GLY A 699 19.97 25.82 14.11
N PHE A 700 18.80 25.98 13.49
CA PHE A 700 17.65 26.72 13.99
C PHE A 700 16.41 25.85 13.76
N LEU A 701 16.32 24.78 14.56
CA LEU A 701 15.44 23.62 14.35
C LEU A 701 13.99 23.88 14.82
N GLY A 702 13.39 24.97 14.33
CA GLY A 702 12.03 25.38 14.66
C GLY A 702 11.56 26.54 13.78
N ASN A 703 10.24 26.68 13.60
CA ASN A 703 9.70 27.41 12.46
C ASN A 703 9.52 28.94 12.66
N ASP A 704 9.61 29.47 13.89
CA ASP A 704 9.79 30.92 14.11
C ASP A 704 11.28 31.29 14.29
N VAL A 705 11.88 31.78 13.22
CA VAL A 705 13.30 32.14 13.18
C VAL A 705 13.48 33.65 13.32
N ALA A 706 14.10 34.11 14.41
CA ALA A 706 14.38 35.53 14.62
C ALA A 706 15.29 36.11 13.52
N LEU A 707 14.95 37.29 12.97
CA LEU A 707 15.64 37.91 11.81
C LEU A 707 17.17 38.02 11.98
N LYS A 708 17.66 38.26 13.21
CA LYS A 708 19.09 38.31 13.56
C LYS A 708 19.86 37.02 13.19
N ASN A 709 19.18 35.88 13.06
CA ASN A 709 19.77 34.59 12.71
C ASN A 709 19.87 34.38 11.18
N LEU A 710 19.19 35.21 10.38
CA LEU A 710 19.11 35.12 8.92
C LEU A 710 20.09 36.06 8.20
N VAL A 711 20.26 37.27 8.75
CA VAL A 711 20.93 38.40 8.06
C VAL A 711 22.42 38.23 7.75
N ASP A 712 23.11 37.25 8.33
CA ASP A 712 24.56 37.08 8.18
C ASP A 712 24.97 35.66 7.72
N GLN A 713 24.10 34.98 6.98
CA GLN A 713 24.42 33.73 6.28
C GLN A 713 24.90 33.95 4.84
N ASP A 714 25.62 32.97 4.29
CA ASP A 714 25.94 32.86 2.86
C ASP A 714 25.02 31.84 2.17
N LEU A 715 24.60 30.82 2.90
CA LEU A 715 23.66 29.76 2.51
C LEU A 715 22.62 29.54 3.61
N CYS A 716 21.36 29.38 3.21
CA CYS A 716 20.27 28.97 4.08
C CYS A 716 19.63 27.69 3.53
N LEU A 717 19.65 26.62 4.31
CA LEU A 717 18.92 25.38 4.02
C LEU A 717 17.62 25.40 4.83
N VAL A 718 16.47 25.24 4.17
CA VAL A 718 15.14 25.29 4.80
C VAL A 718 14.46 23.95 4.64
N PHE A 719 14.01 23.39 5.75
CA PHE A 719 13.35 22.11 5.84
C PHE A 719 11.88 22.31 6.23
N VAL A 720 11.00 21.63 5.51
CA VAL A 720 9.54 21.72 5.68
C VAL A 720 8.90 20.37 5.33
N ASN A 721 7.73 20.11 5.89
CA ASN A 721 7.01 18.88 5.62
C ASN A 721 5.48 19.05 5.49
N SER A 722 4.81 17.95 5.14
CA SER A 722 3.36 17.82 5.09
C SER A 722 3.02 16.32 5.17
N ASP A 723 2.58 15.88 6.34
CA ASP A 723 2.36 14.48 6.69
C ASP A 723 0.89 14.04 6.63
N GLY A 724 0.65 12.73 6.74
CA GLY A 724 -0.64 12.07 6.83
C GLY A 724 -0.47 10.55 6.97
N GLY A 725 -1.57 9.81 7.13
CA GLY A 725 -1.47 8.38 7.35
C GLY A 725 -2.80 7.65 7.45
N GLU A 726 -2.81 6.56 8.20
CA GLU A 726 -3.99 5.72 8.37
C GLU A 726 -5.04 6.35 9.31
N GLY A 727 -6.31 6.28 8.92
CA GLY A 727 -7.42 7.02 9.55
C GLY A 727 -7.85 6.58 10.95
N PHE A 728 -7.19 5.60 11.58
CA PHE A 728 -7.41 5.27 13.00
C PHE A 728 -6.58 6.15 13.95
N ILE A 729 -5.69 6.97 13.40
CA ILE A 729 -4.85 7.96 14.08
C ILE A 729 -5.15 9.34 13.51
N HIS A 730 -5.09 10.36 14.35
CA HIS A 730 -5.04 11.76 13.93
C HIS A 730 -3.86 12.47 14.58
N ASP A 731 -3.34 13.51 13.91
CA ASP A 731 -2.40 14.46 14.47
C ASP A 731 -2.94 15.88 14.25
N ASP A 732 -2.89 16.72 15.29
CA ASP A 732 -3.71 17.95 15.42
C ASP A 732 -5.14 17.78 14.84
N ASP A 733 -5.45 18.41 13.70
CA ASP A 733 -6.74 18.38 13.01
C ASP A 733 -6.81 17.44 11.80
N ILE A 734 -5.77 16.62 11.56
CA ILE A 734 -5.61 15.77 10.37
C ILE A 734 -5.99 14.32 10.70
N TRP A 735 -7.14 13.86 10.20
CA TRP A 735 -7.72 12.53 10.49
C TRP A 735 -7.37 11.51 9.41
N GLY A 736 -6.08 11.14 9.35
CA GLY A 736 -5.49 10.26 8.33
C GLY A 736 -5.27 10.96 6.99
N ASP A 737 -6.36 11.31 6.30
CA ASP A 737 -6.30 12.13 5.09
C ASP A 737 -5.95 13.59 5.42
N ARG A 738 -5.11 14.23 4.58
CA ARG A 738 -4.74 15.64 4.73
C ARG A 738 -5.93 16.55 4.48
N ASN A 739 -6.05 17.63 5.26
CA ASN A 739 -7.14 18.61 5.11
C ASN A 739 -6.98 19.48 3.84
N ASP A 740 -5.76 19.66 3.36
CA ASP A 740 -5.41 20.35 2.11
C ASP A 740 -4.12 19.78 1.49
N LEU A 741 -3.41 20.57 0.67
CA LEU A 741 -2.12 20.23 0.07
C LEU A 741 -1.02 21.24 0.49
N GLU A 742 -1.17 21.94 1.61
CA GLU A 742 -0.20 22.95 2.05
C GLU A 742 0.93 22.34 2.89
N LEU A 743 1.94 23.17 3.19
CA LEU A 743 3.02 22.83 4.11
C LEU A 743 2.58 23.03 5.56
N GLN A 744 2.73 21.98 6.37
CA GLN A 744 2.36 21.97 7.78
C GLN A 744 3.33 22.81 8.63
N HIS A 745 2.98 23.01 9.91
CA HIS A 745 3.76 23.77 10.90
C HIS A 745 4.15 25.20 10.42
N SER A 746 3.31 25.80 9.55
CA SER A 746 3.58 27.07 8.85
C SER A 746 4.83 27.10 7.96
N GLY A 747 5.25 25.96 7.38
CA GLY A 747 6.45 25.82 6.55
C GLY A 747 6.56 26.84 5.40
N ALA A 748 5.45 27.18 4.73
CA ALA A 748 5.46 28.23 3.70
C ALA A 748 5.94 29.60 4.23
N LYS A 749 5.48 30.01 5.42
CA LYS A 749 5.88 31.27 6.07
C LYS A 749 7.36 31.24 6.49
N LEU A 750 7.88 30.08 6.87
CA LEU A 750 9.31 29.89 7.14
C LEU A 750 10.13 30.10 5.86
N ILE A 751 9.75 29.47 4.74
CA ILE A 751 10.44 29.65 3.45
C ILE A 751 10.40 31.11 3.01
N GLU A 752 9.23 31.75 3.03
CA GLU A 752 9.06 33.17 2.67
C GLU A 752 10.00 34.09 3.47
N ARG A 753 10.05 33.87 4.79
CA ARG A 753 10.88 34.66 5.73
C ARG A 753 12.38 34.40 5.54
N VAL A 754 12.81 33.16 5.35
CA VAL A 754 14.22 32.83 5.12
C VAL A 754 14.65 33.34 3.74
N ALA A 755 13.90 33.06 2.69
CA ALA A 755 14.22 33.49 1.32
C ALA A 755 14.29 35.03 1.18
N THR A 756 13.50 35.78 1.95
CA THR A 756 13.53 37.25 1.94
C THR A 756 14.73 37.83 2.71
N HIS A 757 15.26 37.13 3.71
CA HIS A 757 16.22 37.69 4.68
C HIS A 757 17.58 36.97 4.79
N CYS A 758 17.76 35.82 4.14
CA CYS A 758 19.04 35.08 4.10
C CYS A 758 20.18 36.00 3.64
N GLY A 759 21.24 36.13 4.43
CA GLY A 759 22.39 37.00 4.13
C GLY A 759 22.02 38.48 3.95
N GLY A 760 20.91 38.94 4.54
CA GLY A 760 20.36 40.29 4.32
C GLY A 760 19.63 40.44 3.00
N GLY A 761 19.12 39.34 2.44
CA GLY A 761 18.52 39.28 1.10
C GLY A 761 19.54 39.05 -0.02
N GLN A 762 20.74 38.55 0.30
CA GLN A 762 21.83 38.25 -0.65
C GLN A 762 22.37 36.81 -0.53
N GLY A 763 22.02 36.08 0.54
CA GLY A 763 22.38 34.67 0.71
C GLY A 763 21.48 33.76 -0.13
N LYS A 764 22.01 32.59 -0.50
CA LYS A 764 21.26 31.60 -1.30
C LYS A 764 20.34 30.78 -0.40
N THR A 765 19.06 30.63 -0.75
CA THR A 765 18.16 29.70 -0.04
C THR A 765 17.92 28.44 -0.85
N VAL A 766 18.06 27.27 -0.21
CA VAL A 766 17.69 25.96 -0.75
C VAL A 766 16.58 25.40 0.13
N VAL A 767 15.49 24.92 -0.48
CA VAL A 767 14.38 24.27 0.23
C VAL A 767 14.47 22.76 0.04
N VAL A 768 14.20 22.01 1.11
CA VAL A 768 14.01 20.55 1.09
C VAL A 768 12.61 20.26 1.63
N VAL A 769 11.87 19.39 0.94
CA VAL A 769 10.51 18.99 1.32
C VAL A 769 10.45 17.48 1.56
N HIS A 770 10.00 17.09 2.76
CA HIS A 770 9.57 15.71 3.07
C HIS A 770 8.04 15.65 3.12
N SER A 771 7.40 14.69 2.47
CA SER A 771 5.93 14.61 2.45
C SER A 771 5.41 13.26 1.93
N ILE A 772 4.20 12.91 2.35
CA ILE A 772 3.43 11.77 1.87
C ILE A 772 2.89 11.92 0.43
N GLY A 773 2.92 13.12 -0.16
CA GLY A 773 2.34 13.39 -1.47
C GLY A 773 2.47 14.86 -1.87
N PRO A 774 2.00 15.27 -3.06
CA PRO A 774 2.26 16.60 -3.60
C PRO A 774 1.80 17.72 -2.65
N VAL A 775 2.54 18.83 -2.66
CA VAL A 775 2.19 20.05 -1.92
C VAL A 775 2.16 21.26 -2.85
N VAL A 776 1.28 22.21 -2.56
CA VAL A 776 1.20 23.51 -3.23
C VAL A 776 2.42 24.36 -2.88
N MET A 777 2.95 25.09 -3.86
CA MET A 777 4.20 25.84 -3.71
C MET A 777 4.10 27.32 -4.09
N GLU A 778 2.92 27.78 -4.54
CA GLU A 778 2.77 29.03 -5.30
C GLU A 778 3.15 30.30 -4.55
N SER A 779 3.09 30.34 -3.22
CA SER A 779 3.49 31.54 -2.44
C SER A 779 5.00 31.75 -2.38
N TRP A 780 5.79 30.68 -2.52
CA TRP A 780 7.22 30.69 -2.18
C TRP A 780 8.16 30.21 -3.29
N ILE A 781 7.72 29.33 -4.20
CA ILE A 781 8.59 28.67 -5.20
C ILE A 781 9.28 29.65 -6.16
N ASP A 782 8.60 30.74 -6.54
CA ASP A 782 9.12 31.73 -7.50
C ASP A 782 9.84 32.91 -6.82
N LEU A 783 9.98 32.91 -5.48
CA LEU A 783 10.71 33.96 -4.76
C LEU A 783 12.18 34.01 -5.24
N PRO A 784 12.75 35.21 -5.50
CA PRO A 784 14.14 35.35 -5.94
C PRO A 784 15.18 34.77 -4.97
N GLY A 785 14.85 34.68 -3.67
CA GLY A 785 15.72 34.06 -2.66
C GLY A 785 15.79 32.54 -2.74
N VAL A 786 14.74 31.87 -3.23
CA VAL A 786 14.69 30.41 -3.39
C VAL A 786 15.47 30.01 -4.64
N HIS A 787 16.74 29.63 -4.45
CA HIS A 787 17.67 29.26 -5.51
C HIS A 787 17.49 27.81 -5.96
N ALA A 788 17.27 26.87 -5.03
CA ALA A 788 17.03 25.48 -5.37
C ALA A 788 15.95 24.84 -4.49
N VAL A 789 15.33 23.78 -4.99
CA VAL A 789 14.30 23.00 -4.28
C VAL A 789 14.51 21.53 -4.55
N LEU A 790 14.64 20.75 -3.48
CA LEU A 790 14.70 19.29 -3.46
C LEU A 790 13.41 18.74 -2.84
N TYR A 791 12.96 17.61 -3.36
CA TYR A 791 11.80 16.88 -2.87
C TYR A 791 12.24 15.46 -2.51
N ALA A 792 12.25 15.13 -1.22
CA ALA A 792 12.83 13.91 -0.68
C ALA A 792 11.77 12.85 -0.32
N ASN A 793 10.48 13.17 -0.45
CA ASN A 793 9.34 12.31 -0.09
C ASN A 793 9.48 11.80 1.36
N LEU A 794 9.64 10.50 1.57
CA LEU A 794 9.81 9.86 2.89
C LEU A 794 11.03 8.91 2.86
N PRO A 795 12.20 9.35 3.33
CA PRO A 795 13.49 8.69 3.05
C PRO A 795 13.92 7.62 4.06
N GLY A 796 13.10 7.26 5.06
CA GLY A 796 13.46 6.23 6.05
C GLY A 796 14.69 6.59 6.90
N GLN A 797 15.33 5.58 7.51
CA GLN A 797 16.35 5.78 8.56
C GLN A 797 17.62 6.56 8.14
N GLU A 798 17.88 6.65 6.84
CA GLU A 798 19.08 7.31 6.28
C GLU A 798 18.81 8.73 5.75
N SER A 799 17.66 9.34 6.09
CA SER A 799 17.20 10.68 5.66
C SER A 799 18.32 11.70 5.37
N GLY A 800 18.99 12.20 6.42
CA GLY A 800 20.02 13.22 6.30
C GLY A 800 21.28 12.75 5.55
N ASN A 801 21.60 11.47 5.63
CA ASN A 801 22.75 10.86 4.95
C ASN A 801 22.54 10.81 3.42
N ALA A 802 21.38 10.30 2.98
CA ALA A 802 21.00 10.24 1.58
C ALA A 802 20.83 11.64 0.97
N LEU A 803 20.23 12.56 1.73
CA LEU A 803 20.10 13.95 1.33
C LEU A 803 21.46 14.64 1.20
N ALA A 804 22.42 14.36 2.10
CA ALA A 804 23.77 14.90 2.00
C ALA A 804 24.51 14.41 0.75
N ASP A 805 24.33 13.15 0.34
CA ASP A 805 24.93 12.64 -0.90
C ASP A 805 24.42 13.42 -2.13
N VAL A 806 23.13 13.74 -2.17
CA VAL A 806 22.52 14.53 -3.26
C VAL A 806 22.91 16.01 -3.17
N LEU A 807 22.80 16.64 -1.98
CA LEU A 807 23.09 18.06 -1.79
C LEU A 807 24.52 18.45 -2.23
N PHE A 808 25.51 17.61 -1.96
CA PHE A 808 26.90 17.82 -2.36
C PHE A 808 27.26 17.17 -3.71
N GLY A 809 26.32 16.47 -4.34
CA GLY A 809 26.49 15.85 -5.64
C GLY A 809 27.46 14.67 -5.67
N ASP A 810 27.67 14.01 -4.51
CA ASP A 810 28.32 12.70 -4.41
C ASP A 810 27.45 11.62 -5.08
N VAL A 811 26.14 11.83 -5.12
CA VAL A 811 25.15 11.15 -5.98
C VAL A 811 24.46 12.19 -6.88
N ASP A 812 24.10 11.80 -8.10
CA ASP A 812 23.32 12.67 -9.01
C ASP A 812 21.85 12.73 -8.61
N ALA A 813 21.28 13.93 -8.60
CA ALA A 813 19.84 14.13 -8.45
C ALA A 813 19.14 13.49 -9.64
N SER A 814 18.58 12.30 -9.44
CA SER A 814 18.08 11.45 -10.52
C SER A 814 16.68 10.88 -10.25
N GLY A 815 16.07 11.26 -9.13
CA GLY A 815 14.66 10.97 -8.87
C GLY A 815 13.76 11.75 -9.81
N ARG A 816 12.59 11.18 -10.09
CA ARG A 816 11.55 11.79 -10.95
C ARG A 816 10.20 11.69 -10.26
N LEU A 817 9.41 12.76 -10.34
CA LEU A 817 8.12 12.84 -9.67
C LEU A 817 7.20 11.67 -10.05
N PRO A 818 6.75 10.85 -9.09
CA PRO A 818 5.86 9.72 -9.37
C PRO A 818 4.37 10.13 -9.35
N TYR A 819 4.09 11.44 -9.29
CA TYR A 819 2.79 12.12 -9.33
C TYR A 819 2.98 13.54 -9.90
N THR A 820 1.90 14.28 -10.17
CA THR A 820 1.94 15.68 -10.59
C THR A 820 1.91 16.61 -9.39
N ILE A 821 2.62 17.74 -9.45
CA ILE A 821 2.48 18.86 -8.51
C ILE A 821 1.67 19.97 -9.19
N GLY A 822 0.39 20.08 -8.84
CA GLY A 822 -0.49 21.18 -9.23
C GLY A 822 -0.16 22.52 -8.57
N ARG A 823 -0.87 23.58 -8.97
CA ARG A 823 -0.81 24.92 -8.38
C ARG A 823 -1.85 25.13 -7.30
N SER A 824 -2.96 24.38 -7.35
CA SER A 824 -3.88 24.20 -6.21
C SER A 824 -4.58 22.83 -6.26
N LEU A 825 -5.37 22.50 -5.24
CA LEU A 825 -6.18 21.27 -5.19
C LEU A 825 -7.26 21.23 -6.29
N GLU A 826 -7.72 22.38 -6.78
CA GLU A 826 -8.64 22.50 -7.92
C GLU A 826 -8.09 21.90 -9.22
N ASP A 827 -6.77 21.95 -9.45
CA ASP A 827 -6.15 21.51 -10.70
C ASP A 827 -6.30 20.00 -10.96
N TYR A 828 -6.37 19.18 -9.89
CA TYR A 828 -6.60 17.73 -9.98
C TYR A 828 -8.09 17.40 -10.28
N GLY A 829 -8.97 18.39 -10.25
CA GLY A 829 -10.37 18.26 -10.61
C GLY A 829 -11.32 17.96 -9.44
N PRO A 830 -12.64 18.01 -9.69
CA PRO A 830 -13.66 17.88 -8.64
C PRO A 830 -13.76 16.47 -8.06
N GLY A 831 -13.30 15.44 -8.79
CA GLY A 831 -13.26 14.05 -8.32
C GLY A 831 -12.02 13.68 -7.50
N ALA A 832 -11.06 14.61 -7.35
CA ALA A 832 -9.79 14.38 -6.65
C ALA A 832 -9.80 14.85 -5.17
N ARG A 833 -10.98 15.12 -4.60
CA ARG A 833 -11.16 15.60 -3.22
C ARG A 833 -11.67 14.49 -2.31
N VAL A 834 -11.06 14.35 -1.14
CA VAL A 834 -11.55 13.47 -0.07
C VAL A 834 -12.93 13.94 0.41
N LEU A 835 -13.80 12.98 0.70
CA LEU A 835 -15.11 13.21 1.32
C LEU A 835 -14.94 13.22 2.86
N TYR A 836 -14.60 14.38 3.43
CA TYR A 836 -14.42 14.55 4.88
C TYR A 836 -15.76 14.55 5.67
N GLU A 837 -16.83 15.11 5.09
CA GLU A 837 -18.15 15.21 5.70
C GLU A 837 -19.25 14.66 4.79
N THR A 838 -20.17 13.86 5.34
CA THR A 838 -21.48 13.59 4.73
C THR A 838 -22.61 13.50 5.76
N ARG A 839 -23.85 13.61 5.29
CA ARG A 839 -25.09 13.35 6.06
C ARG A 839 -25.81 12.08 5.60
N ASP A 840 -25.30 11.43 4.56
CA ASP A 840 -25.89 10.21 4.02
C ASP A 840 -25.46 8.99 4.84
N ARG A 841 -26.43 8.13 5.18
CA ARG A 841 -26.18 6.86 5.91
C ARG A 841 -25.34 5.85 5.13
N GLN A 842 -25.22 6.06 3.82
CA GLN A 842 -24.30 5.38 2.94
C GLN A 842 -23.47 6.47 2.27
N PRO A 843 -22.23 6.72 2.70
CA PRO A 843 -21.34 7.61 1.97
C PRO A 843 -21.05 7.01 0.59
N GLU A 844 -21.08 7.81 -0.46
CA GLU A 844 -20.74 7.38 -1.82
C GLU A 844 -19.78 8.38 -2.46
N MET A 845 -18.75 7.87 -3.13
CA MET A 845 -17.82 8.66 -3.94
C MET A 845 -17.79 8.09 -5.35
N THR A 846 -18.19 8.89 -6.34
CA THR A 846 -18.31 8.43 -7.74
C THR A 846 -17.14 8.91 -8.59
N PHE A 847 -16.31 7.96 -9.02
CA PHE A 847 -15.13 8.17 -9.85
C PHE A 847 -15.48 8.23 -11.34
N ASP A 848 -16.42 9.11 -11.71
CA ASP A 848 -16.92 9.30 -13.09
C ASP A 848 -15.82 9.66 -14.11
N ASN A 849 -14.66 10.13 -13.63
CA ASN A 849 -13.48 10.48 -14.41
C ASN A 849 -12.31 9.50 -14.19
N GLY A 850 -12.53 8.26 -13.73
CA GLY A 850 -11.46 7.35 -13.27
C GLY A 850 -10.35 6.97 -14.28
N LEU A 851 -10.49 7.31 -15.57
CA LEU A 851 -9.41 7.23 -16.58
C LEU A 851 -8.47 8.44 -16.56
N TYR A 852 -8.96 9.58 -16.06
CA TYR A 852 -8.33 10.89 -16.02
C TYR A 852 -7.91 11.21 -14.58
N ILE A 853 -6.84 10.54 -14.14
CA ILE A 853 -6.22 10.74 -12.83
C ILE A 853 -4.85 11.41 -13.00
N ASP A 854 -4.43 12.23 -12.02
CA ASP A 854 -3.15 12.93 -12.03
C ASP A 854 -2.85 13.62 -13.40
N TYR A 855 -1.68 13.45 -13.99
CA TYR A 855 -1.29 14.07 -15.27
C TYR A 855 -2.28 13.81 -16.41
N ARG A 856 -3.02 12.69 -16.38
CA ARG A 856 -4.04 12.38 -17.39
C ARG A 856 -5.20 13.38 -17.32
N TYR A 857 -5.53 13.88 -16.12
CA TYR A 857 -6.49 14.97 -15.94
C TYR A 857 -5.90 16.32 -16.38
N PHE A 858 -4.65 16.61 -16.01
CA PHE A 858 -3.98 17.87 -16.37
C PHE A 858 -3.81 18.01 -17.88
N ASP A 859 -3.43 16.93 -18.57
CA ASP A 859 -3.34 16.87 -20.03
C ASP A 859 -4.72 17.08 -20.66
N LYS A 860 -5.72 16.29 -20.24
CA LYS A 860 -7.09 16.33 -20.77
C LYS A 860 -7.75 17.70 -20.69
N ASN A 861 -7.47 18.46 -19.62
CA ASN A 861 -8.03 19.78 -19.38
C ASN A 861 -7.08 20.92 -19.80
N ASN A 862 -5.93 20.62 -20.39
CA ASN A 862 -4.86 21.57 -20.74
C ASN A 862 -4.47 22.49 -19.55
N ILE A 863 -4.35 21.88 -18.37
CA ILE A 863 -3.85 22.53 -17.15
C ILE A 863 -2.31 22.48 -17.19
N ASN A 864 -1.69 23.58 -16.76
CA ASN A 864 -0.25 23.70 -16.63
C ASN A 864 0.14 23.48 -15.16
N PRO A 865 0.72 22.31 -14.80
CA PRO A 865 1.15 22.06 -13.43
C PRO A 865 2.25 23.03 -12.98
N ARG A 866 2.61 22.96 -11.70
CA ARG A 866 3.85 23.53 -11.19
C ARG A 866 5.05 22.66 -11.59
N PHE A 867 4.92 21.34 -11.43
CA PHE A 867 5.83 20.33 -11.98
C PHE A 867 5.03 19.10 -12.42
N GLU A 868 5.26 18.59 -13.63
CA GLU A 868 4.50 17.47 -14.20
C GLU A 868 4.97 16.09 -13.72
N PHE A 869 4.09 15.08 -13.84
CA PHE A 869 4.46 13.67 -13.64
C PHE A 869 5.69 13.29 -14.49
N GLY A 870 6.64 12.59 -13.86
CA GLY A 870 7.92 12.19 -14.43
C GLY A 870 8.99 13.29 -14.44
N PHE A 871 8.71 14.52 -13.98
CA PHE A 871 9.69 15.60 -13.96
C PHE A 871 10.80 15.42 -12.91
N GLY A 872 12.00 15.89 -13.23
CA GLY A 872 13.11 16.09 -12.29
C GLY A 872 14.38 16.53 -13.02
N LEU A 873 15.14 17.43 -12.41
CA LEU A 873 16.42 17.94 -12.92
C LEU A 873 17.58 17.03 -12.46
N SER A 874 18.67 17.03 -13.23
CA SER A 874 19.95 16.38 -12.90
C SER A 874 21.07 17.42 -12.76
N TYR A 875 22.19 17.04 -12.15
CA TYR A 875 23.42 17.84 -12.13
C TYR A 875 24.26 17.69 -13.40
N THR A 876 23.87 16.82 -14.34
CA THR A 876 24.37 16.79 -15.71
C THR A 876 23.24 17.07 -16.71
N SER A 877 23.59 17.23 -17.99
CA SER A 877 22.62 17.31 -19.08
C SER A 877 22.67 16.06 -19.94
N PHE A 878 21.52 15.68 -20.51
CA PHE A 878 21.43 14.59 -21.47
C PHE A 878 20.95 15.08 -22.84
N ASN A 879 21.06 14.22 -23.84
CA ASN A 879 20.34 14.31 -25.09
C ASN A 879 19.57 13.00 -25.31
N ILE A 880 18.33 13.10 -25.79
CA ILE A 880 17.49 11.96 -26.15
C ILE A 880 17.14 12.13 -27.63
N SER A 881 17.51 11.14 -28.45
CA SER A 881 17.47 11.24 -29.92
C SER A 881 17.17 9.89 -30.57
N SER A 882 16.98 9.88 -31.89
CA SER A 882 16.85 8.67 -32.70
C SER A 882 15.85 7.65 -32.14
N LEU A 883 14.58 8.08 -31.98
CA LEU A 883 13.47 7.19 -31.71
C LEU A 883 13.19 6.35 -32.96
N GLU A 884 13.45 5.06 -32.85
CA GLU A 884 13.14 4.05 -33.87
C GLU A 884 12.11 3.07 -33.31
N ILE A 885 11.18 2.63 -34.14
CA ILE A 885 10.17 1.63 -33.77
C ILE A 885 10.13 0.50 -34.80
N GLN A 886 9.98 -0.74 -34.33
CA GLN A 886 9.91 -1.93 -35.16
C GLN A 886 8.67 -2.75 -34.79
N PRO A 887 7.69 -2.90 -35.69
CA PRO A 887 6.59 -3.84 -35.53
C PRO A 887 7.11 -5.28 -35.42
N LEU A 888 6.59 -6.02 -34.44
CA LEU A 888 6.96 -7.41 -34.16
C LEU A 888 5.86 -8.39 -34.58
N GLN A 889 4.59 -7.96 -34.55
CA GLN A 889 3.41 -8.77 -34.88
C GLN A 889 2.32 -7.94 -35.59
N GLU A 890 1.39 -8.62 -36.28
CA GLU A 890 0.27 -7.97 -36.96
C GLU A 890 -0.84 -7.53 -35.98
N LYS A 891 -1.45 -6.35 -36.24
CA LYS A 891 -2.52 -5.79 -35.40
C LYS A 891 -3.84 -6.59 -35.54
N SER A 892 -4.24 -7.34 -34.51
CA SER A 892 -5.57 -7.97 -34.39
C SER A 892 -6.46 -7.26 -33.36
N ARG A 893 -7.78 -7.15 -33.62
CA ARG A 893 -8.71 -6.38 -32.75
C ARG A 893 -8.82 -6.96 -31.33
N LEU A 894 -8.79 -8.28 -31.21
CA LEU A 894 -8.86 -9.02 -29.95
C LEU A 894 -7.54 -9.79 -29.73
N PRO A 895 -7.22 -10.16 -28.48
CA PRO A 895 -6.24 -11.22 -28.21
C PRO A 895 -6.66 -12.56 -28.84
N ALA A 896 -5.76 -13.54 -28.78
CA ALA A 896 -6.13 -14.94 -29.06
C ALA A 896 -7.29 -15.41 -28.15
N GLU A 897 -8.02 -16.44 -28.59
CA GLU A 897 -9.05 -17.09 -27.77
C GLU A 897 -8.47 -17.53 -26.41
N ARG A 898 -9.28 -17.43 -25.34
CA ARG A 898 -8.84 -17.81 -24.00
C ARG A 898 -8.26 -19.24 -24.00
N PRO A 899 -7.01 -19.45 -23.56
CA PRO A 899 -6.46 -20.79 -23.47
C PRO A 899 -7.25 -21.62 -22.47
N LYS A 900 -7.27 -22.93 -22.70
CA LYS A 900 -7.69 -23.90 -21.68
C LYS A 900 -6.71 -23.85 -20.50
N ASN A 901 -7.18 -24.19 -19.31
CA ASN A 901 -6.31 -24.34 -18.15
C ASN A 901 -5.15 -25.29 -18.46
N GLU A 902 -3.95 -24.98 -17.98
CA GLU A 902 -2.73 -25.76 -18.24
C GLU A 902 -2.67 -27.05 -17.40
N ILE A 903 -3.50 -27.11 -16.36
CA ILE A 903 -3.81 -28.23 -15.48
C ILE A 903 -5.25 -28.10 -14.97
N ASP A 904 -5.86 -29.22 -14.58
CA ASP A 904 -7.14 -29.22 -13.89
C ASP A 904 -6.96 -29.00 -12.37
N PRO A 905 -7.85 -28.22 -11.70
CA PRO A 905 -7.88 -28.08 -10.25
C PRO A 905 -7.95 -29.43 -9.50
N PRO A 906 -7.34 -29.55 -8.30
CA PRO A 906 -7.44 -30.76 -7.49
C PRO A 906 -8.88 -31.10 -7.08
N GLN A 907 -9.17 -32.39 -6.92
CA GLN A 907 -10.50 -32.91 -6.58
C GLN A 907 -10.46 -33.61 -5.22
N TYR A 908 -11.49 -33.39 -4.40
CA TYR A 908 -11.60 -33.90 -3.03
C TYR A 908 -12.97 -34.54 -2.80
N ASP A 909 -13.16 -35.26 -1.69
CA ASP A 909 -14.53 -35.54 -1.23
C ASP A 909 -15.24 -34.23 -0.84
N THR A 910 -16.42 -34.02 -1.41
CA THR A 910 -17.28 -32.84 -1.20
C THR A 910 -18.34 -33.07 -0.12
N LYS A 911 -18.41 -34.26 0.48
CA LYS A 911 -19.31 -34.55 1.61
C LYS A 911 -18.79 -33.92 2.91
N PRO A 912 -19.61 -33.16 3.66
CA PRO A 912 -19.26 -32.75 5.01
C PRO A 912 -19.05 -33.97 5.94
N PRO A 913 -18.11 -33.91 6.91
CA PRO A 913 -17.88 -34.99 7.87
C PRO A 913 -19.00 -35.10 8.91
N THR A 914 -18.91 -36.10 9.78
CA THR A 914 -19.85 -36.24 10.91
C THR A 914 -19.68 -35.10 11.92
N GLU A 915 -20.78 -34.46 12.35
CA GLU A 915 -20.77 -33.41 13.39
C GLU A 915 -20.00 -33.80 14.67
N SER A 916 -19.95 -35.09 15.03
CA SER A 916 -19.17 -35.58 16.17
C SER A 916 -17.66 -35.35 16.06
N SER A 917 -17.09 -35.26 14.84
CA SER A 917 -15.66 -35.04 14.62
C SER A 917 -15.26 -33.56 14.58
N THR A 918 -16.19 -32.63 14.80
CA THR A 918 -15.90 -31.18 14.84
C THR A 918 -16.03 -30.58 16.24
N ARG A 919 -16.39 -31.39 17.25
CA ARG A 919 -16.69 -30.92 18.60
C ARG A 919 -15.45 -30.45 19.34
N PHE A 920 -15.63 -29.50 20.25
CA PHE A 920 -14.56 -29.00 21.12
C PHE A 920 -13.93 -30.15 21.94
N PRO A 921 -12.62 -30.43 21.82
CA PRO A 921 -11.97 -31.49 22.58
C PRO A 921 -11.93 -31.18 24.07
N SER A 922 -12.34 -32.14 24.92
CA SER A 922 -12.33 -31.99 26.38
C SER A 922 -10.93 -32.01 27.01
N SER A 923 -9.87 -32.04 26.19
CA SER A 923 -8.47 -31.97 26.57
C SER A 923 -7.85 -30.58 26.34
N ILE A 924 -8.57 -29.65 25.68
CA ILE A 924 -8.12 -28.29 25.42
C ILE A 924 -8.77 -27.36 26.45
N ASN A 925 -7.95 -26.59 27.17
CA ASN A 925 -8.43 -25.44 27.94
C ASN A 925 -8.69 -24.31 26.95
N ALA A 926 -9.95 -23.89 26.82
CA ALA A 926 -10.33 -22.82 25.88
C ALA A 926 -10.02 -21.45 26.49
N LEU A 927 -9.05 -20.74 25.91
CA LEU A 927 -8.74 -19.35 26.27
C LEU A 927 -9.90 -18.42 25.90
N SER A 928 -10.17 -17.39 26.69
CA SER A 928 -11.16 -16.36 26.32
C SER A 928 -10.71 -15.61 25.06
N LYS A 929 -11.69 -15.20 24.24
CA LYS A 929 -11.55 -14.54 22.93
C LYS A 929 -10.84 -15.33 21.81
N TYR A 930 -10.06 -16.37 22.13
CA TYR A 930 -9.36 -17.17 21.12
C TYR A 930 -10.37 -17.81 20.14
N ILE A 931 -10.10 -17.65 18.85
CA ILE A 931 -11.04 -18.00 17.79
C ILE A 931 -10.79 -19.45 17.34
N TYR A 932 -11.58 -20.36 17.92
CA TYR A 932 -11.49 -21.79 17.64
C TYR A 932 -12.42 -22.25 16.50
N PRO A 933 -12.03 -23.28 15.73
CA PRO A 933 -12.83 -23.86 14.64
C PRO A 933 -13.92 -24.83 15.14
N TYR A 934 -13.86 -25.24 16.41
CA TYR A 934 -14.66 -26.33 16.96
C TYR A 934 -16.13 -25.96 17.23
N THR A 935 -17.05 -26.91 17.03
CA THR A 935 -18.46 -26.76 17.43
C THR A 935 -18.65 -27.02 18.92
N ARG A 936 -19.43 -26.15 19.58
CA ARG A 936 -19.84 -26.35 20.99
C ARG A 936 -20.97 -27.37 21.13
N ASP A 937 -21.94 -27.38 20.20
CA ASP A 937 -23.08 -28.30 20.20
C ASP A 937 -23.63 -28.58 18.77
N ARG A 938 -24.90 -28.99 18.68
CA ARG A 938 -25.63 -29.33 17.43
C ARG A 938 -26.46 -28.18 16.85
N ALA A 939 -26.39 -26.98 17.41
CA ALA A 939 -27.03 -25.81 16.83
C ALA A 939 -26.30 -25.42 15.53
N GLY A 940 -27.06 -24.96 14.54
CA GLY A 940 -26.53 -24.51 13.26
C GLY A 940 -25.93 -25.59 12.34
N THR A 941 -25.74 -26.85 12.77
CA THR A 941 -25.04 -27.89 11.97
C THR A 941 -25.94 -28.73 11.05
N LYS A 942 -27.26 -28.56 11.09
CA LYS A 942 -28.19 -29.37 10.27
C LYS A 942 -28.40 -28.76 8.88
N PRO A 943 -28.27 -29.52 7.78
CA PRO A 943 -28.60 -29.05 6.44
C PRO A 943 -30.00 -28.48 6.31
N GLY A 944 -30.13 -27.38 5.55
CA GLY A 944 -31.39 -26.65 5.37
C GLY A 944 -31.30 -25.59 4.26
N SER A 945 -32.38 -24.82 4.09
CA SER A 945 -32.44 -23.73 3.11
C SER A 945 -31.68 -22.49 3.61
N TYR A 946 -30.66 -22.05 2.87
CA TYR A 946 -29.90 -20.84 3.16
C TYR A 946 -30.30 -19.66 2.24
N PRO A 947 -30.41 -18.41 2.75
CA PRO A 947 -30.60 -17.21 1.92
C PRO A 947 -29.28 -16.81 1.25
N TYR A 948 -28.93 -17.52 0.17
CA TYR A 948 -27.74 -17.23 -0.63
C TYR A 948 -27.77 -15.81 -1.24
N PRO A 949 -26.59 -15.20 -1.51
CA PRO A 949 -26.48 -13.92 -2.20
C PRO A 949 -27.23 -13.88 -3.53
N GLU A 950 -27.56 -12.68 -4.00
CA GLU A 950 -28.04 -12.48 -5.37
C GLU A 950 -27.02 -13.01 -6.39
N GLY A 951 -27.51 -13.47 -7.54
CA GLY A 951 -26.68 -14.07 -8.58
C GLY A 951 -26.07 -15.44 -8.25
N TYR A 952 -25.99 -15.90 -6.99
CA TYR A 952 -25.30 -17.15 -6.62
C TYR A 952 -25.76 -18.41 -7.38
N LYS A 953 -27.03 -18.46 -7.79
CA LYS A 953 -27.60 -19.57 -8.58
C LYS A 953 -27.32 -19.48 -10.09
N GLN A 954 -26.71 -18.40 -10.55
CA GLN A 954 -26.29 -18.18 -11.94
C GLN A 954 -24.81 -18.52 -12.04
N ARG A 955 -24.50 -19.66 -12.66
CA ARG A 955 -23.10 -20.04 -12.94
C ARG A 955 -22.59 -19.19 -14.09
N GLN A 956 -21.58 -18.36 -13.83
CA GLN A 956 -20.92 -17.59 -14.89
C GLN A 956 -20.05 -18.48 -15.78
N HIS A 957 -19.82 -18.02 -17.00
CA HIS A 957 -18.79 -18.55 -17.89
C HIS A 957 -17.46 -17.83 -17.62
N PRO A 958 -16.30 -18.50 -17.77
CA PRO A 958 -15.00 -17.85 -17.61
C PRO A 958 -14.82 -16.68 -18.59
N SER A 959 -14.23 -15.58 -18.12
CA SER A 959 -13.95 -14.36 -18.89
C SER A 959 -12.98 -14.62 -20.04
N ASP A 960 -13.31 -14.23 -21.28
CA ASP A 960 -12.42 -14.36 -22.45
C ASP A 960 -11.14 -13.50 -22.33
N ALA A 961 -11.12 -12.54 -21.38
CA ALA A 961 -9.95 -11.74 -21.04
C ALA A 961 -8.95 -12.45 -20.13
N GLY A 962 -9.28 -13.64 -19.61
CA GLY A 962 -8.43 -14.42 -18.70
C GLY A 962 -7.81 -15.68 -19.29
N GLY A 963 -7.43 -16.60 -18.41
CA GLY A 963 -6.78 -17.88 -18.77
C GLY A 963 -5.27 -17.92 -18.56
N GLY A 964 -4.67 -16.87 -18.00
CA GLY A 964 -3.26 -16.81 -17.61
C GLY A 964 -3.03 -15.89 -16.41
N PRO A 965 -1.83 -15.90 -15.82
CA PRO A 965 -1.49 -15.07 -14.67
C PRO A 965 -1.43 -13.59 -15.08
N GLY A 966 -2.31 -12.78 -14.49
CA GLY A 966 -2.51 -11.38 -14.85
C GLY A 966 -3.35 -11.16 -16.11
N GLY A 967 -4.03 -12.18 -16.65
CA GLY A 967 -4.89 -12.08 -17.84
C GLY A 967 -4.58 -13.11 -18.92
N ASN A 968 -5.33 -13.07 -20.02
CA ASN A 968 -5.10 -13.86 -21.23
C ASN A 968 -3.64 -13.68 -21.70
N PRO A 969 -2.83 -14.74 -21.90
CA PRO A 969 -1.41 -14.63 -22.24
C PRO A 969 -1.11 -13.76 -23.47
N SER A 970 -2.01 -13.73 -24.46
CA SER A 970 -1.85 -12.92 -25.68
C SER A 970 -1.92 -11.41 -25.42
N LEU A 971 -2.39 -10.96 -24.25
CA LEU A 971 -2.24 -9.57 -23.80
C LEU A 971 -0.76 -9.17 -23.66
N TYR A 972 0.11 -10.15 -23.39
CA TYR A 972 1.54 -9.95 -23.15
C TYR A 972 2.41 -10.29 -24.37
N ASP A 973 1.79 -10.54 -25.53
CA ASP A 973 2.45 -10.58 -26.84
C ASP A 973 3.22 -9.27 -27.07
N GLU A 974 4.51 -9.33 -27.38
CA GLU A 974 5.28 -8.14 -27.76
C GLU A 974 4.90 -7.72 -29.19
N MET A 975 4.34 -6.51 -29.32
CA MET A 975 3.77 -6.00 -30.58
C MET A 975 4.71 -5.01 -31.28
N LEU A 976 5.46 -4.23 -30.50
CA LEU A 976 6.34 -3.16 -30.98
C LEU A 976 7.61 -3.12 -30.15
N SER A 977 8.78 -3.16 -30.80
CA SER A 977 10.05 -2.78 -30.20
C SER A 977 10.27 -1.28 -30.39
N VAL A 978 10.82 -0.61 -29.37
CA VAL A 978 11.06 0.83 -29.29
C VAL A 978 12.51 1.04 -28.87
N SER A 979 13.27 1.73 -29.71
CA SER A 979 14.71 2.01 -29.54
C SER A 979 14.93 3.52 -29.45
N VAL A 980 15.73 3.98 -28.51
CA VAL A 980 16.02 5.41 -28.28
C VAL A 980 17.49 5.60 -27.92
N GLN A 981 18.19 6.53 -28.57
CA GLN A 981 19.57 6.90 -28.22
C GLN A 981 19.59 7.95 -27.11
N VAL A 982 20.33 7.66 -26.03
CA VAL A 982 20.56 8.56 -24.90
C VAL A 982 22.05 8.88 -24.80
N SER A 983 22.40 10.15 -24.63
CA SER A 983 23.79 10.60 -24.43
C SER A 983 23.89 11.50 -23.21
N ASN A 984 24.92 11.35 -22.37
CA ASN A 984 25.27 12.35 -21.35
C ASN A 984 26.10 13.45 -22.02
N THR A 985 25.52 14.65 -22.13
CA THR A 985 26.11 15.82 -22.80
C THR A 985 26.74 16.82 -21.85
N GLY A 986 26.59 16.61 -20.53
CA GLY A 986 27.19 17.47 -19.51
C GLY A 986 28.59 17.01 -19.07
N SER A 987 29.05 17.58 -17.97
CA SER A 987 30.45 17.45 -17.50
C SER A 987 30.66 16.46 -16.35
N ARG A 988 29.62 15.77 -15.89
CA ARG A 988 29.71 14.81 -14.76
C ARG A 988 28.84 13.57 -14.98
N PRO A 989 29.12 12.43 -14.32
CA PRO A 989 28.27 11.25 -14.39
C PRO A 989 26.87 11.57 -13.85
N GLY A 990 25.85 10.92 -14.38
CA GLY A 990 24.47 11.09 -13.93
C GLY A 990 23.54 9.96 -14.38
N LYS A 991 22.28 10.03 -13.97
CA LYS A 991 21.27 9.02 -14.35
C LYS A 991 20.02 9.65 -14.98
N GLU A 992 19.66 9.15 -16.16
CA GLU A 992 18.50 9.62 -16.95
C GLU A 992 17.39 8.57 -16.93
N VAL A 993 16.13 9.02 -16.94
CA VAL A 993 14.95 8.16 -17.03
C VAL A 993 14.28 8.40 -18.37
N VAL A 994 14.46 7.46 -19.32
CA VAL A 994 13.71 7.48 -20.58
C VAL A 994 12.29 6.99 -20.31
N GLN A 995 11.29 7.77 -20.70
CA GLN A 995 9.88 7.46 -20.51
C GLN A 995 9.18 7.35 -21.86
N ILE A 996 8.37 6.31 -22.05
CA ILE A 996 7.58 6.03 -23.25
C ILE A 996 6.10 6.22 -22.94
N TYR A 997 5.48 7.15 -23.67
CA TYR A 997 4.05 7.43 -23.58
C TYR A 997 3.33 7.07 -24.89
N LEU A 998 2.08 6.63 -24.78
CA LEU A 998 1.22 6.25 -25.89
C LEU A 998 0.06 7.24 -26.04
N SER A 999 -0.19 7.72 -27.27
CA SER A 999 -1.51 8.22 -27.67
C SER A 999 -2.20 7.18 -28.55
N PHE A 1000 -3.45 6.85 -28.22
CA PHE A 1000 -4.32 6.01 -29.05
C PHE A 1000 -4.76 6.75 -30.34
N PRO A 1001 -5.22 6.01 -31.37
CA PRO A 1001 -5.73 6.62 -32.60
C PRO A 1001 -6.94 7.53 -32.38
N GLU A 1002 -7.07 8.57 -33.22
CA GLU A 1002 -8.29 9.39 -33.25
C GLU A 1002 -9.50 8.57 -33.73
N ARG A 1003 -10.68 8.85 -33.17
CA ARG A 1003 -12.01 8.40 -33.67
C ARG A 1003 -12.21 6.87 -33.68
N VAL A 1004 -11.47 6.12 -32.83
CA VAL A 1004 -11.85 4.74 -32.49
C VAL A 1004 -13.30 4.74 -32.02
N ALA A 1005 -14.12 3.83 -32.55
CA ALA A 1005 -15.53 3.74 -32.20
C ALA A 1005 -16.06 2.30 -32.25
N GLU A 1006 -16.89 1.95 -31.27
CA GLU A 1006 -17.55 0.65 -31.18
C GLU A 1006 -19.00 0.70 -31.66
N HIS A 1007 -19.53 -0.43 -32.14
CA HIS A 1007 -20.91 -0.53 -32.61
C HIS A 1007 -21.87 -0.84 -31.46
N ARG A 1008 -22.94 -0.05 -31.32
CA ARG A 1008 -24.00 -0.27 -30.31
C ARG A 1008 -25.00 -1.34 -30.77
N GLY A 1009 -24.56 -2.60 -30.78
CA GLY A 1009 -25.38 -3.77 -31.09
C GLY A 1009 -25.73 -3.89 -32.57
N LEU A 1010 -26.92 -4.43 -32.89
CA LEU A 1010 -27.39 -4.63 -34.27
C LEU A 1010 -27.80 -3.34 -35.01
N GLY A 1011 -27.59 -2.17 -34.41
CA GLY A 1011 -27.87 -0.86 -35.01
C GLY A 1011 -26.60 -0.13 -35.44
N GLN A 1012 -26.70 0.72 -36.48
CA GLN A 1012 -25.55 1.45 -37.04
C GLN A 1012 -25.03 2.61 -36.16
N SER A 1013 -25.52 2.78 -34.93
CA SER A 1013 -25.01 3.78 -34.00
C SER A 1013 -23.62 3.39 -33.49
N ARG A 1014 -22.61 4.15 -33.91
CA ARG A 1014 -21.25 4.08 -33.37
C ARG A 1014 -21.12 4.95 -32.12
N GLU A 1015 -20.32 4.48 -31.17
CA GLU A 1015 -19.94 5.16 -29.95
C GLU A 1015 -18.43 5.39 -29.97
N ASN A 1016 -18.01 6.65 -29.98
CA ASN A 1016 -16.59 6.99 -29.95
C ASN A 1016 -16.00 6.61 -28.59
N ILE A 1017 -14.85 5.94 -28.60
CA ILE A 1017 -14.08 5.63 -27.40
C ILE A 1017 -13.15 6.81 -27.12
N GLU A 1018 -13.21 7.33 -25.90
CA GLU A 1018 -12.35 8.42 -25.45
C GLU A 1018 -11.09 7.87 -24.79
N PHE A 1019 -9.98 8.61 -24.87
CA PHE A 1019 -8.71 8.23 -24.24
C PHE A 1019 -8.10 9.43 -23.50
N PRO A 1020 -7.18 9.22 -22.55
CA PRO A 1020 -6.19 10.22 -22.18
C PRO A 1020 -5.29 10.55 -23.38
N ASP A 1021 -4.92 11.82 -23.50
CA ASP A 1021 -4.08 12.35 -24.58
C ASP A 1021 -2.75 11.59 -24.70
N ARG A 1022 -2.18 11.22 -23.55
CA ARG A 1022 -1.01 10.35 -23.39
C ARG A 1022 -1.19 9.48 -22.14
N VAL A 1023 -0.67 8.25 -22.19
CA VAL A 1023 -0.52 7.36 -21.02
C VAL A 1023 0.88 6.77 -20.99
N LEU A 1024 1.51 6.67 -19.81
CA LEU A 1024 2.77 5.96 -19.65
C LEU A 1024 2.57 4.47 -20.04
N ARG A 1025 3.60 3.88 -20.67
CA ARG A 1025 3.64 2.45 -21.02
C ARG A 1025 4.95 1.75 -20.71
N ASN A 1026 6.09 2.41 -20.86
CA ASN A 1026 7.36 1.84 -20.42
C ASN A 1026 8.34 2.94 -19.98
N PHE A 1027 9.35 2.55 -19.20
CA PHE A 1027 10.43 3.45 -18.78
C PHE A 1027 11.69 2.66 -18.47
N THR A 1028 12.86 3.26 -18.68
CA THR A 1028 14.16 2.69 -18.29
C THR A 1028 15.07 3.77 -17.75
N LYS A 1029 15.69 3.53 -16.58
CA LYS A 1029 16.73 4.39 -16.02
C LYS A 1029 18.11 3.89 -16.46
N VAL A 1030 18.91 4.78 -17.03
CA VAL A 1030 20.31 4.52 -17.43
C VAL A 1030 21.27 5.39 -16.64
N SER A 1031 22.48 4.88 -16.41
CA SER A 1031 23.60 5.62 -15.81
C SER A 1031 24.65 5.83 -16.90
N LEU A 1032 25.20 7.04 -17.02
CA LEU A 1032 26.14 7.40 -18.09
C LEU A 1032 27.26 8.32 -17.58
N GLU A 1033 28.51 8.00 -17.93
CA GLU A 1033 29.70 8.85 -17.76
C GLU A 1033 29.68 10.04 -18.76
N PRO A 1034 30.45 11.12 -18.56
CA PRO A 1034 30.44 12.29 -19.44
C PRO A 1034 30.80 11.97 -20.90
N GLY A 1035 29.93 12.34 -21.85
CA GLY A 1035 30.10 12.03 -23.27
C GLY A 1035 29.73 10.60 -23.68
N GLU A 1036 29.35 9.73 -22.73
CA GLU A 1036 28.88 8.37 -23.02
C GLU A 1036 27.51 8.41 -23.73
N SER A 1037 27.25 7.43 -24.59
CA SER A 1037 25.98 7.25 -25.29
C SER A 1037 25.58 5.78 -25.29
N THR A 1038 24.28 5.50 -25.09
CA THR A 1038 23.73 4.15 -25.10
C THR A 1038 22.36 4.09 -25.78
N THR A 1039 22.04 2.96 -26.39
CA THR A 1039 20.73 2.69 -26.98
C THR A 1039 19.85 1.99 -25.96
N VAL A 1040 18.78 2.66 -25.53
CA VAL A 1040 17.75 2.08 -24.69
C VAL A 1040 16.73 1.37 -25.56
N GLN A 1041 16.57 0.06 -25.37
CA GLN A 1041 15.53 -0.74 -26.01
C GLN A 1041 14.44 -1.11 -25.00
N MET A 1042 13.19 -0.98 -25.42
CA MET A 1042 11.99 -1.33 -24.65
C MET A 1042 10.95 -1.92 -25.59
N THR A 1043 10.06 -2.76 -25.09
CA THR A 1043 8.94 -3.30 -25.86
C THR A 1043 7.61 -2.76 -25.35
N LEU A 1044 6.61 -2.74 -26.24
CA LEU A 1044 5.20 -2.51 -25.93
C LEU A 1044 4.40 -3.76 -26.30
N SER A 1045 3.58 -4.21 -25.36
CA SER A 1045 2.73 -5.39 -25.49
C SER A 1045 1.38 -5.09 -26.15
N ARG A 1046 0.60 -6.13 -26.45
CA ARG A 1046 -0.81 -5.98 -26.85
C ARG A 1046 -1.62 -5.22 -25.81
N LYS A 1047 -1.42 -5.48 -24.51
CA LYS A 1047 -2.08 -4.83 -23.39
C LYS A 1047 -1.82 -3.31 -23.41
N ASP A 1048 -0.57 -2.92 -23.65
CA ASP A 1048 -0.18 -1.51 -23.74
C ASP A 1048 -0.94 -0.76 -24.84
N LEU A 1049 -1.12 -1.42 -26.00
CA LEU A 1049 -1.82 -0.89 -27.17
C LEU A 1049 -3.35 -1.10 -27.13
N SER A 1050 -3.90 -1.67 -26.06
CA SER A 1050 -5.32 -1.98 -25.91
C SER A 1050 -6.03 -1.10 -24.89
N TYR A 1051 -7.36 -1.07 -24.99
CA TYR A 1051 -8.27 -0.51 -24.00
C TYR A 1051 -9.31 -1.56 -23.58
N TRP A 1052 -9.92 -1.41 -22.42
CA TRP A 1052 -10.97 -2.31 -21.95
C TRP A 1052 -12.31 -1.99 -22.62
N SER A 1053 -12.78 -2.88 -23.49
CA SER A 1053 -14.13 -2.77 -24.04
C SER A 1053 -15.12 -3.43 -23.10
N VAL A 1054 -15.85 -2.60 -22.34
CA VAL A 1054 -16.98 -3.04 -21.51
C VAL A 1054 -18.05 -3.79 -22.32
N ARG A 1055 -18.10 -3.59 -23.65
CA ARG A 1055 -19.00 -4.26 -24.59
C ARG A 1055 -18.54 -5.67 -24.98
N ALA A 1056 -17.22 -5.87 -25.08
CA ALA A 1056 -16.62 -7.18 -25.34
C ALA A 1056 -16.32 -7.96 -24.05
N GLN A 1057 -16.28 -7.29 -22.88
CA GLN A 1057 -15.65 -7.80 -21.65
C GLN A 1057 -14.25 -8.35 -21.93
N ASN A 1058 -13.48 -7.59 -22.73
CA ASN A 1058 -12.13 -7.96 -23.14
C ASN A 1058 -11.34 -6.72 -23.58
N TRP A 1059 -10.01 -6.86 -23.61
CA TRP A 1059 -9.09 -5.88 -24.16
C TRP A 1059 -9.21 -5.82 -25.68
N VAL A 1060 -9.35 -4.60 -26.21
CA VAL A 1060 -9.50 -4.33 -27.63
C VAL A 1060 -8.35 -3.43 -28.09
N MET A 1061 -7.60 -3.88 -29.09
CA MET A 1061 -6.59 -3.07 -29.77
C MET A 1061 -7.21 -2.40 -31.00
N PRO A 1062 -7.10 -1.06 -31.14
CA PRO A 1062 -7.39 -0.38 -32.40
C PRO A 1062 -6.54 -0.91 -33.57
N VAL A 1063 -7.22 -1.42 -34.60
CA VAL A 1063 -6.58 -1.90 -35.85
C VAL A 1063 -6.67 -0.89 -37.00
N GLU A 1064 -7.47 0.16 -36.84
CA GLU A 1064 -7.60 1.28 -37.79
C GLU A 1064 -7.05 2.56 -37.14
N GLY A 1065 -6.41 3.40 -37.95
CA GLY A 1065 -5.75 4.63 -37.50
C GLY A 1065 -4.33 4.41 -36.95
N THR A 1066 -3.76 5.48 -36.41
CA THR A 1066 -2.33 5.59 -36.07
C THR A 1066 -2.14 5.79 -34.57
N PHE A 1067 -1.36 4.93 -33.92
CA PHE A 1067 -0.86 5.20 -32.57
C PHE A 1067 0.32 6.18 -32.64
N ARG A 1068 0.47 7.06 -31.65
CA ARG A 1068 1.69 7.87 -31.50
C ARG A 1068 2.48 7.41 -30.28
N ILE A 1069 3.72 7.00 -30.52
CA ILE A 1069 4.68 6.61 -29.50
C ILE A 1069 5.56 7.83 -29.22
N TRP A 1070 5.53 8.34 -28.00
CA TRP A 1070 6.31 9.49 -27.57
C TRP A 1070 7.46 9.03 -26.67
N ALA A 1071 8.64 9.63 -26.82
CA ALA A 1071 9.80 9.36 -25.97
C ALA A 1071 10.43 10.66 -25.43
N GLY A 1072 10.81 10.65 -24.15
CA GLY A 1072 11.40 11.81 -23.48
C GLY A 1072 11.65 11.59 -21.99
N ARG A 1073 11.57 12.69 -21.21
CA ARG A 1073 12.01 12.75 -19.79
C ARG A 1073 10.91 12.93 -18.76
N SER A 1074 9.74 13.38 -19.18
CA SER A 1074 8.55 13.59 -18.33
C SER A 1074 7.30 13.47 -19.19
N SER A 1075 6.11 13.60 -18.59
CA SER A 1075 4.83 13.67 -19.32
C SER A 1075 4.69 14.89 -20.26
N ARG A 1076 5.59 15.88 -20.16
CA ARG A 1076 5.58 17.11 -20.99
C ARG A 1076 6.90 17.38 -21.76
N ASP A 1077 8.08 16.94 -21.29
CA ASP A 1077 9.32 16.94 -22.08
C ASP A 1077 9.39 15.66 -22.95
N LEU A 1078 8.67 15.69 -24.07
CA LEU A 1078 8.53 14.59 -25.04
C LEU A 1078 8.98 15.04 -26.44
N PRO A 1079 10.30 15.22 -26.68
CA PRO A 1079 10.83 15.78 -27.92
C PRO A 1079 10.76 14.84 -29.13
N LEU A 1080 10.53 13.54 -28.91
CA LEU A 1080 10.49 12.53 -29.98
C LEU A 1080 9.09 11.90 -30.08
N VAL A 1081 8.63 11.70 -31.32
CA VAL A 1081 7.39 10.98 -31.62
C VAL A 1081 7.56 10.10 -32.87
N ALA A 1082 6.98 8.91 -32.84
CA ALA A 1082 6.88 7.98 -33.96
C ALA A 1082 5.43 7.46 -34.12
N GLU A 1083 5.08 6.98 -35.31
CA GLU A 1083 3.72 6.61 -35.70
C GLU A 1083 3.62 5.11 -36.04
N PHE A 1084 2.66 4.40 -35.45
CA PHE A 1084 2.45 2.94 -35.60
C PHE A 1084 1.03 2.57 -36.05
#